data_AF-A0A8X7BYD3-F1
#
_entry.id   AF-A0A8X7BYD3-F1
#
_cell.length_a   1.000
_cell.length_b   1.000
_cell.length_c   1.000
_cell.angle_alpha   90.00
_cell.angle_beta   90.00
_cell.angle_gamma   90.00
#
_symmetry.space_group_name_H-M   'P 1'
#
loop_
_entity.id
_entity.type
_entity.pdbx_description
1 polymer ?
#
loop_
_entity_poly.entity_id
_entity_poly.type
_entity_poly.pdbx_seq_one_letter_code
_entity_poly.pdbx_strand_id
1 'polypeptide(L)'
;MNSPRPQDLTFYANEIDFEKYGSSLYQWEISVPFKDCILWSVVLSYLKSVDFKNGKNFEERLKRLTRDEFNHKLVKPVILNYNPFLNMHACFFNETLKKIVQSFKNTLDKERPTVKKDSKIDQELQMISSLLKCNILLISLYDQCSHSFAPKEDNSSTEEAAITLFRNEDPPKEGSGKTSVKRFAFGLTADLSWKLRESALNNILKNFESNKQMKKAILLCLTDNKVKDKKVNLVITLLKNDCTHIVSKLYESPHIAAKFENAGFETDPRITDADGLSAFYYALQCSDKNLLYILYNYAANSCHASENTFRDPNPCIILNFTHLEKIIENDKKHIGEEASLNWEDLRIFNECLAKISTGILDIRKEIKQDDNPAQEASKQKRIILHILEVFDEYFSIEKLEYDIPIPDLIENYEKHKIYYDNLDFTITLLFFDNIFLLKGLLTSPQPLLYSELESNFLLSTLTNKYFTTDAKLVAHKYEHMIKTYDLCSKTYAMNLRIIPLLERLNLRQSIRDFCKILKESTNMDIVTHIPEEEIHQMLCNSPEIKDEFLMFRLQHYLGTALKTKSNSPKLNLVIQRALQVIGESIKIEQENPASFRHLLHSCLPNKVVSTLKQIRNVLSHLENYQFSFKFKTEENDIFSEIQSELQGISRSFEIVYDVQRTRLIDFLINLGFQRFEKLKISDSTNTLTSEKDIKKELQRRTSLSFEKKSYRYKILWRNLLDAIQERLNALKNSKYSLQTVIKNITDILYPLIHLMTFLQNTGKITNTDLLDSIQKHKKELDLCLSSSDVLKKTQDLIDLSKDLLNFTSESEKEKSEELDVSVTRIETFLKILMGGYISEEEKTEILGEILSSVRDRINANEKLVSDLEEGIELNSEQIERRFDNLFLNKHQKN
;
A
#
# COMPACT_ATOMS: atom_id res chain seq x y z
N MET A 1 -23.60 -10.53 -2.67
CA MET A 1 -24.09 -9.16 -2.41
C MET A 1 -23.41 -8.27 -3.43
N ASN A 2 -24.14 -7.40 -4.14
CA ASN A 2 -23.51 -6.45 -5.05
C ASN A 2 -22.68 -5.44 -4.23
N SER A 3 -21.55 -4.98 -4.78
CA SER A 3 -20.73 -3.92 -4.19
C SER A 3 -21.56 -2.67 -3.89
N PRO A 4 -21.15 -1.84 -2.90
CA PRO A 4 -21.82 -0.57 -2.61
C PRO A 4 -21.96 0.26 -3.89
N ARG A 5 -23.12 0.87 -4.10
CA ARG A 5 -23.33 1.84 -5.18
C ARG A 5 -23.26 3.26 -4.59
N PRO A 6 -22.86 4.29 -5.36
CA PRO A 6 -22.91 5.69 -4.93
C PRO A 6 -24.31 6.16 -4.44
N GLN A 7 -25.36 5.40 -4.76
CA GLN A 7 -26.76 5.61 -4.36
C GLN A 7 -27.11 5.06 -2.96
N ASP A 8 -26.12 4.56 -2.21
CA ASP A 8 -26.39 3.90 -0.94
C ASP A 8 -26.67 4.89 0.23
N LEU A 9 -26.19 6.14 0.10
CA LEU A 9 -26.50 7.27 0.97
C LEU A 9 -26.68 8.54 0.11
N THR A 10 -27.91 9.03 -0.02
CA THR A 10 -28.19 10.22 -0.85
C THR A 10 -28.84 11.31 -0.01
N PHE A 11 -28.37 12.56 -0.15
CA PHE A 11 -28.96 13.71 0.52
C PHE A 11 -29.91 14.45 -0.42
N TYR A 12 -31.12 14.74 0.04
CA TYR A 12 -32.12 15.54 -0.70
C TYR A 12 -32.41 16.84 0.05
N ALA A 13 -32.29 17.96 -0.68
CA ALA A 13 -32.58 19.31 -0.19
C ALA A 13 -33.44 20.08 -1.20
N ASN A 14 -34.52 20.71 -0.72
CA ASN A 14 -35.31 21.74 -1.43
C ASN A 14 -35.92 21.36 -2.81
N GLU A 15 -35.83 20.11 -3.27
CA GLU A 15 -36.45 19.65 -4.53
C GLU A 15 -37.89 19.16 -4.36
N ILE A 16 -38.33 18.93 -3.11
CA ILE A 16 -39.63 18.35 -2.77
C ILE A 16 -40.21 19.11 -1.58
N ASP A 17 -41.51 19.44 -1.64
CA ASP A 17 -42.21 20.29 -0.68
C ASP A 17 -42.54 19.52 0.63
N PHE A 18 -41.50 19.10 1.35
CA PHE A 18 -41.59 18.21 2.53
C PHE A 18 -42.45 18.79 3.67
N GLU A 19 -42.46 20.12 3.84
CA GLU A 19 -43.16 20.80 4.93
C GLU A 19 -44.68 20.61 4.85
N LYS A 20 -45.24 20.56 3.64
CA LYS A 20 -46.68 20.36 3.42
C LYS A 20 -47.20 19.05 4.00
N TYR A 21 -46.32 18.08 4.23
CA TYR A 21 -46.63 16.73 4.70
C TYR A 21 -46.10 16.46 6.11
N GLY A 22 -45.77 17.51 6.89
CA GLY A 22 -45.29 17.38 8.26
C GLY A 22 -43.91 16.71 8.38
N SER A 23 -43.12 16.73 7.31
CA SER A 23 -41.78 16.13 7.25
C SER A 23 -40.68 17.21 7.23
N SER A 24 -39.49 16.85 7.71
CA SER A 24 -38.29 17.71 7.68
C SER A 24 -37.93 18.13 6.24
N LEU A 25 -37.60 19.41 6.04
CA LEU A 25 -37.09 20.02 4.78
C LEU A 25 -35.93 19.25 4.14
N TYR A 26 -35.15 18.54 4.96
CA TYR A 26 -33.93 17.86 4.57
C TYR A 26 -33.98 16.40 5.02
N GLN A 27 -33.71 15.48 4.09
CA GLN A 27 -33.71 14.05 4.36
C GLN A 27 -32.55 13.32 3.69
N TRP A 28 -32.06 12.29 4.38
CA TRP A 28 -31.11 11.32 3.85
C TRP A 28 -31.83 10.05 3.45
N GLU A 29 -31.70 9.64 2.19
CA GLU A 29 -32.09 8.32 1.71
C GLU A 29 -31.04 7.29 2.12
N ILE A 30 -31.49 6.24 2.83
CA ILE A 30 -30.68 5.11 3.24
C ILE A 30 -31.15 3.86 2.51
N SER A 31 -30.26 3.30 1.71
CA SER A 31 -30.55 2.10 0.92
C SER A 31 -30.76 0.85 1.78
N VAL A 32 -31.64 -0.04 1.32
CA VAL A 32 -31.88 -1.37 1.91
C VAL A 32 -31.75 -2.50 0.88
N PRO A 33 -31.61 -3.77 1.30
CA PRO A 33 -31.52 -4.90 0.40
C PRO A 33 -32.74 -5.01 -0.52
N PHE A 34 -32.49 -5.45 -1.75
CA PHE A 34 -33.54 -5.58 -2.76
C PHE A 34 -34.70 -6.50 -2.32
N LYS A 35 -34.35 -7.62 -1.68
CA LYS A 35 -35.33 -8.56 -1.12
C LYS A 35 -36.02 -7.92 0.08
N ASP A 36 -37.35 -7.94 0.08
CA ASP A 36 -38.19 -7.39 1.15
C ASP A 36 -37.92 -5.89 1.43
N CYS A 37 -37.50 -5.12 0.39
CA CYS A 37 -37.07 -3.72 0.54
C CYS A 37 -38.12 -2.79 1.17
N ILE A 38 -39.41 -2.93 0.81
CA ILE A 38 -40.50 -2.15 1.43
C ILE A 38 -40.56 -2.42 2.94
N LEU A 39 -40.52 -3.70 3.33
CA LEU A 39 -40.61 -4.12 4.74
C LEU A 39 -39.43 -3.60 5.55
N TRP A 40 -38.20 -3.76 5.04
CA TRP A 40 -37.01 -3.21 5.67
C TRP A 40 -37.09 -1.70 5.84
N SER A 41 -37.50 -0.99 4.79
CA SER A 41 -37.59 0.47 4.82
C SER A 41 -38.62 0.95 5.84
N VAL A 42 -39.81 0.32 5.88
CA VAL A 42 -40.86 0.63 6.86
C VAL A 42 -40.40 0.34 8.29
N VAL A 43 -39.90 -0.86 8.57
CA VAL A 43 -39.48 -1.27 9.93
C VAL A 43 -38.38 -0.36 10.46
N LEU A 44 -37.36 -0.08 9.65
CA LEU A 44 -36.24 0.77 10.07
C LEU A 44 -36.68 2.22 10.27
N SER A 45 -37.43 2.80 9.33
CA SER A 45 -37.93 4.17 9.44
C SER A 45 -38.84 4.35 10.67
N TYR A 46 -39.77 3.41 10.89
CA TYR A 46 -40.76 3.47 11.95
C TYR A 46 -40.17 3.31 13.36
N LEU A 47 -39.19 2.41 13.52
CA LEU A 47 -38.49 2.24 14.81
C LEU A 47 -37.48 3.36 15.07
N LYS A 48 -36.90 3.97 14.03
CA LYS A 48 -35.94 5.08 14.18
C LYS A 48 -36.58 6.44 14.39
N SER A 49 -37.84 6.66 13.98
CA SER A 49 -38.54 7.94 14.18
C SER A 49 -39.11 8.13 15.60
N VAL A 50 -38.70 7.31 16.58
CA VAL A 50 -39.13 7.42 17.99
C VAL A 50 -38.21 8.37 18.75
N ASP A 51 -38.76 9.25 19.60
CA ASP A 51 -37.96 9.87 20.65
C ASP A 51 -37.65 8.84 21.75
N PHE A 52 -36.43 8.32 21.74
CA PHE A 52 -35.96 7.31 22.69
C PHE A 52 -35.88 7.80 24.14
N LYS A 53 -36.02 9.11 24.40
CA LYS A 53 -36.17 9.68 25.75
C LYS A 53 -37.49 9.24 26.39
N ASN A 54 -38.55 9.05 25.60
CA ASN A 54 -39.84 8.55 26.05
C ASN A 54 -39.97 7.05 25.76
N GLY A 55 -39.49 6.21 26.69
CA GLY A 55 -39.39 4.76 26.50
C GLY A 55 -40.70 4.03 26.17
N LYS A 56 -41.86 4.57 26.61
CA LYS A 56 -43.18 4.01 26.33
C LYS A 56 -43.53 4.01 24.83
N ASN A 57 -43.13 5.05 24.09
CA ASN A 57 -43.43 5.17 22.66
C ASN A 57 -42.71 4.08 21.84
N PHE A 58 -41.48 3.72 22.21
CA PHE A 58 -40.73 2.66 21.50
C PHE A 58 -41.38 1.29 21.70
N GLU A 59 -41.77 0.98 22.93
CA GLU A 59 -42.44 -0.27 23.26
C GLU A 59 -43.74 -0.42 22.46
N GLU A 60 -44.62 0.58 22.46
CA GLU A 60 -45.86 0.55 21.69
C GLU A 60 -45.65 0.35 20.18
N ARG A 61 -44.65 1.02 19.59
CA ARG A 61 -44.32 0.84 18.17
C ARG A 61 -43.83 -0.57 17.86
N LEU A 62 -42.99 -1.14 18.72
CA LEU A 62 -42.55 -2.53 18.58
C LEU A 62 -43.74 -3.50 18.69
N LYS A 63 -44.65 -3.27 19.64
CA LYS A 63 -45.87 -4.08 19.79
C LYS A 63 -46.74 -4.05 18.55
N ARG A 64 -46.91 -2.90 17.90
CA ARG A 64 -47.66 -2.80 16.63
C ARG A 64 -46.99 -3.57 15.49
N LEU A 65 -45.66 -3.58 15.43
CA LEU A 65 -44.90 -4.31 14.41
C LEU A 65 -44.95 -5.83 14.61
N THR A 66 -44.88 -6.30 15.86
CA THR A 66 -44.59 -7.71 16.15
C THR A 66 -45.62 -8.40 17.06
N ARG A 67 -46.74 -7.75 17.40
CA ARG A 67 -47.79 -8.27 18.29
C ARG A 67 -47.24 -8.87 19.61
N ASP A 68 -46.37 -8.12 20.29
CA ASP A 68 -45.74 -8.52 21.56
C ASP A 68 -44.75 -9.70 21.52
N GLU A 69 -44.34 -10.18 20.34
CA GLU A 69 -43.38 -11.30 20.22
C GLU A 69 -41.95 -11.00 20.73
N PHE A 70 -41.56 -9.73 20.87
CA PHE A 70 -40.18 -9.33 21.19
C PHE A 70 -40.09 -8.42 22.42
N ASN A 71 -39.09 -8.68 23.26
CA ASN A 71 -38.79 -7.84 24.43
C ASN A 71 -38.13 -6.51 23.99
N HIS A 72 -38.80 -5.38 24.25
CA HIS A 72 -38.32 -4.04 23.91
C HIS A 72 -36.92 -3.72 24.48
N LYS A 73 -36.55 -4.30 25.63
CA LYS A 73 -35.23 -4.07 26.26
C LYS A 73 -34.08 -4.66 25.45
N LEU A 74 -34.33 -5.71 24.66
CA LEU A 74 -33.33 -6.33 23.79
C LEU A 74 -33.27 -5.67 22.41
N VAL A 75 -34.41 -5.17 21.90
CA VAL A 75 -34.47 -4.54 20.58
C VAL A 75 -34.00 -3.07 20.62
N LYS A 76 -34.31 -2.33 21.69
CA LYS A 76 -33.95 -0.91 21.81
C LYS A 76 -32.46 -0.64 21.61
N PRO A 77 -31.51 -1.40 22.23
CA PRO A 77 -30.09 -1.21 21.99
C PRO A 77 -29.67 -1.48 20.54
N VAL A 78 -30.27 -2.49 19.88
CA VAL A 78 -29.95 -2.83 18.48
C VAL A 78 -30.34 -1.69 17.55
N ILE A 79 -31.53 -1.11 17.73
CA ILE A 79 -31.99 0.03 16.94
C ILE A 79 -31.15 1.27 17.26
N LEU A 80 -30.87 1.58 18.52
CA LEU A 80 -30.06 2.74 18.90
C LEU A 80 -28.64 2.67 18.36
N ASN A 81 -28.01 1.49 18.43
CA ASN A 81 -26.64 1.28 17.99
C ASN A 81 -26.50 1.16 16.46
N TYR A 82 -27.60 0.93 15.74
CA TYR A 82 -27.56 0.94 14.28
C TYR A 82 -27.24 2.34 13.74
N ASN A 83 -26.09 2.47 13.10
CA ASN A 83 -25.66 3.70 12.44
C ASN A 83 -25.33 3.40 10.97
N PRO A 84 -26.18 3.83 10.01
CA PRO A 84 -25.95 3.56 8.60
C PRO A 84 -24.70 4.25 8.04
N PHE A 85 -24.27 5.37 8.64
CA PHE A 85 -23.05 6.10 8.29
C PHE A 85 -21.75 5.43 8.79
N LEU A 86 -21.87 4.39 9.62
CA LEU A 86 -20.74 3.55 10.04
C LEU A 86 -20.71 2.23 9.28
N ASN A 87 -21.85 1.55 9.26
CA ASN A 87 -22.03 0.28 8.58
C ASN A 87 -23.52 0.13 8.24
N MET A 88 -23.88 0.56 7.04
CA MET A 88 -25.24 0.47 6.50
C MET A 88 -25.79 -0.96 6.58
N HIS A 89 -24.95 -1.98 6.37
CA HIS A 89 -25.39 -3.36 6.29
C HIS A 89 -25.52 -4.07 7.64
N ALA A 90 -25.01 -3.48 8.74
CA ALA A 90 -24.99 -4.14 10.05
C ALA A 90 -26.38 -4.62 10.50
N CYS A 91 -27.44 -3.88 10.17
CA CYS A 91 -28.81 -4.25 10.51
C CYS A 91 -29.30 -5.50 9.78
N PHE A 92 -28.84 -5.76 8.55
CA PHE A 92 -29.30 -6.89 7.73
C PHE A 92 -28.66 -8.22 8.15
N PHE A 93 -27.59 -8.18 8.93
CA PHE A 93 -26.97 -9.36 9.54
C PHE A 93 -27.42 -9.60 10.98
N ASN A 94 -28.16 -8.65 11.57
CA ASN A 94 -28.65 -8.79 12.94
C ASN A 94 -29.87 -9.72 13.00
N GLU A 95 -29.73 -10.86 13.69
CA GLU A 95 -30.79 -11.87 13.80
C GLU A 95 -32.08 -11.34 14.46
N THR A 96 -31.97 -10.43 15.43
CA THR A 96 -33.16 -9.81 16.05
C THR A 96 -33.95 -9.00 15.03
N LEU A 97 -33.27 -8.16 14.24
CA LEU A 97 -33.94 -7.34 13.21
C LEU A 97 -34.53 -8.19 12.08
N LYS A 98 -33.83 -9.23 11.63
CA LYS A 98 -34.38 -10.17 10.63
C LYS A 98 -35.68 -10.81 11.12
N LYS A 99 -35.71 -11.26 12.38
CA LYS A 99 -36.90 -11.86 12.99
C LYS A 99 -38.04 -10.85 13.13
N ILE A 100 -37.76 -9.59 13.46
CA ILE A 100 -38.76 -8.51 13.49
C ILE A 100 -39.36 -8.27 12.10
N VAL A 101 -38.52 -8.17 11.06
CA VAL A 101 -39.00 -8.00 9.68
C VAL A 101 -39.86 -9.19 9.24
N GLN A 102 -39.47 -10.42 9.62
CA GLN A 102 -40.26 -11.61 9.33
C GLN A 102 -41.60 -11.64 10.09
N SER A 103 -41.60 -11.24 11.36
CA SER A 103 -42.83 -11.13 12.17
C SER A 103 -43.79 -10.10 11.59
N PHE A 104 -43.25 -8.94 11.16
CA PHE A 104 -44.04 -7.91 10.49
C PHE A 104 -44.60 -8.40 9.15
N LYS A 105 -43.80 -9.12 8.35
CA LYS A 105 -44.27 -9.77 7.12
C LYS A 105 -45.43 -10.72 7.36
N ASN A 106 -45.29 -11.61 8.35
CA ASN A 106 -46.34 -12.56 8.73
C ASN A 106 -47.62 -11.84 9.19
N THR A 107 -47.47 -10.69 9.86
CA THR A 107 -48.59 -9.85 10.29
C THR A 107 -49.31 -9.24 9.09
N LEU A 108 -48.58 -8.67 8.12
CA LEU A 108 -49.15 -8.12 6.89
C LEU A 108 -49.84 -9.21 6.06
N ASP A 109 -49.23 -10.38 5.91
CA ASP A 109 -49.79 -11.49 5.13
C ASP A 109 -51.12 -12.00 5.72
N LYS A 110 -51.32 -11.94 7.04
CA LYS A 110 -52.59 -12.30 7.72
C LYS A 110 -53.70 -11.28 7.50
N GLU A 111 -53.36 -10.00 7.37
CA GLU A 111 -54.31 -8.90 7.18
C GLU A 111 -54.65 -8.64 5.72
N ARG A 112 -53.94 -9.28 4.77
CA ARG A 112 -54.23 -9.17 3.34
C ARG A 112 -55.58 -9.80 2.99
N PRO A 113 -56.51 -9.08 2.34
CA PRO A 113 -57.76 -9.67 1.87
C PRO A 113 -57.49 -10.78 0.85
N THR A 114 -58.26 -11.87 0.94
CA THR A 114 -58.10 -13.12 0.17
C THR A 114 -58.30 -12.98 -1.35
N VAL A 115 -58.62 -11.79 -1.87
CA VAL A 115 -58.95 -11.56 -3.28
C VAL A 115 -58.00 -10.52 -3.89
N LYS A 116 -57.16 -11.01 -4.81
CA LYS A 116 -56.11 -10.36 -5.63
C LYS A 116 -54.70 -10.36 -5.03
N LYS A 117 -53.88 -11.31 -5.49
CA LYS A 117 -52.42 -11.39 -5.27
C LYS A 117 -51.62 -10.26 -5.96
N ASP A 118 -52.25 -9.46 -6.83
CA ASP A 118 -51.65 -8.29 -7.47
C ASP A 118 -52.10 -7.00 -6.77
N SER A 119 -51.85 -6.88 -5.46
CA SER A 119 -52.07 -5.61 -4.77
C SER A 119 -51.04 -4.59 -5.28
N LYS A 120 -51.52 -3.47 -5.85
CA LYS A 120 -50.64 -2.34 -6.20
C LYS A 120 -49.93 -1.87 -4.94
N ILE A 121 -48.65 -1.51 -5.06
CA ILE A 121 -47.78 -1.00 -3.97
C ILE A 121 -48.51 0.03 -3.08
N ASP A 122 -49.28 0.94 -3.68
CA ASP A 122 -50.02 1.97 -2.96
C ASP A 122 -51.05 1.39 -1.97
N GLN A 123 -51.69 0.26 -2.31
CA GLN A 123 -52.62 -0.45 -1.42
C GLN A 123 -51.88 -1.10 -0.25
N GLU A 124 -50.69 -1.65 -0.51
CA GLU A 124 -49.84 -2.23 0.53
C GLU A 124 -49.36 -1.15 1.51
N LEU A 125 -48.90 0.00 1.01
CA LEU A 125 -48.50 1.14 1.85
C LEU A 125 -49.68 1.72 2.63
N GLN A 126 -50.87 1.83 2.03
CA GLN A 126 -52.07 2.25 2.74
C GLN A 126 -52.47 1.28 3.86
N MET A 127 -52.32 -0.03 3.64
CA MET A 127 -52.57 -1.05 4.65
C MET A 127 -51.53 -0.96 5.78
N ILE A 128 -50.25 -0.80 5.45
CA ILE A 128 -49.17 -0.62 6.42
C ILE A 128 -49.42 0.63 7.28
N SER A 129 -49.80 1.75 6.65
CA SER A 129 -50.12 3.01 7.33
C SER A 129 -51.23 2.82 8.37
N SER A 130 -52.34 2.15 7.99
CA SER A 130 -53.43 1.83 8.90
C SER A 130 -53.02 0.87 10.03
N LEU A 131 -52.27 -0.20 9.71
CA LEU A 131 -51.83 -1.21 10.67
C LEU A 131 -50.92 -0.62 11.75
N LEU A 132 -49.96 0.21 11.34
CA LEU A 132 -49.00 0.82 12.25
C LEU A 132 -49.53 2.09 12.91
N LYS A 133 -50.65 2.63 12.42
CA LYS A 133 -51.18 3.97 12.75
C LYS A 133 -50.09 5.03 12.55
N CYS A 134 -49.57 5.10 11.33
CA CYS A 134 -48.48 6.01 10.95
C CYS A 134 -48.73 6.65 9.57
N ASN A 135 -48.25 7.88 9.41
CA ASN A 135 -48.23 8.59 8.14
C ASN A 135 -46.99 8.16 7.36
N ILE A 136 -47.17 7.76 6.10
CA ILE A 136 -46.10 7.34 5.20
C ILE A 136 -46.03 8.32 4.03
N LEU A 137 -44.93 9.07 3.97
CA LEU A 137 -44.59 9.88 2.81
C LEU A 137 -43.74 9.04 1.86
N LEU A 138 -44.24 8.76 0.66
CA LEU A 138 -43.50 8.08 -0.41
C LEU A 138 -43.02 9.11 -1.44
N ILE A 139 -41.72 9.10 -1.72
CA ILE A 139 -41.09 9.96 -2.71
C ILE A 139 -40.66 9.10 -3.90
N SER A 140 -41.26 9.34 -5.08
CA SER A 140 -40.83 8.72 -6.34
C SER A 140 -39.74 9.58 -6.96
N LEU A 141 -38.50 9.08 -6.98
CA LEU A 141 -37.35 9.78 -7.56
C LEU A 141 -37.42 9.83 -9.09
N TYR A 142 -38.03 8.80 -9.70
CA TYR A 142 -38.19 8.70 -11.14
C TYR A 142 -39.24 9.70 -11.66
N ASP A 143 -40.41 9.73 -11.01
CA ASP A 143 -41.52 10.60 -11.41
C ASP A 143 -41.45 12.01 -10.78
N GLN A 144 -40.44 12.25 -9.93
CA GLN A 144 -40.28 13.48 -9.13
C GLN A 144 -41.57 13.90 -8.40
N CYS A 145 -42.30 12.92 -7.84
CA CYS A 145 -43.59 13.14 -7.20
C CYS A 145 -43.64 12.54 -5.79
N SER A 146 -44.54 13.07 -4.95
CA SER A 146 -44.75 12.61 -3.57
C SER A 146 -46.18 12.14 -3.34
N HIS A 147 -46.33 11.00 -2.67
CA HIS A 147 -47.61 10.43 -2.25
C HIS A 147 -47.65 10.29 -0.72
N SER A 148 -48.77 10.64 -0.11
CA SER A 148 -48.97 10.50 1.34
C SER A 148 -50.02 9.43 1.61
N PHE A 149 -49.73 8.52 2.53
CA PHE A 149 -50.64 7.51 3.03
C PHE A 149 -50.87 7.77 4.52
N ALA A 150 -52.13 8.00 4.89
CA ALA A 150 -52.53 8.27 6.26
C ALA A 150 -53.46 7.16 6.78
N PRO A 151 -53.42 6.84 8.09
CA PRO A 151 -54.34 5.88 8.67
C PRO A 151 -55.78 6.39 8.52
N LYS A 152 -56.73 5.49 8.23
CA LYS A 152 -58.16 5.86 8.19
C LYS A 152 -58.62 6.15 9.63
N GLU A 153 -59.22 7.32 9.83
CA GLU A 153 -59.54 7.96 11.11
C GLU A 153 -59.96 7.00 12.25
N ASP A 154 -59.25 7.12 13.38
CA ASP A 154 -59.76 6.84 14.72
C ASP A 154 -59.44 8.09 15.57
N ASN A 155 -60.44 8.65 16.25
CA ASN A 155 -60.44 9.93 17.00
C ASN A 155 -59.47 10.00 18.21
N SER A 156 -58.21 9.57 18.10
CA SER A 156 -57.22 9.66 19.19
C SER A 156 -56.10 10.65 18.86
N SER A 157 -56.08 11.74 19.62
CA SER A 157 -55.16 12.89 19.59
C SER A 157 -53.70 12.59 19.97
N THR A 158 -53.18 11.40 19.68
CA THR A 158 -51.77 11.07 19.89
C THR A 158 -50.97 11.45 18.65
N GLU A 159 -49.89 12.22 18.81
CA GLU A 159 -48.92 12.54 17.75
C GLU A 159 -48.62 11.31 16.89
N GLU A 160 -49.18 11.26 15.68
CA GLU A 160 -49.03 10.12 14.79
C GLU A 160 -47.59 10.09 14.26
N ALA A 161 -46.98 8.90 14.27
CA ALA A 161 -45.65 8.73 13.73
C ALA A 161 -45.64 9.03 12.22
N ALA A 162 -44.74 9.88 11.75
CA ALA A 162 -44.47 10.08 10.33
C ALA A 162 -43.18 9.36 9.92
N ILE A 163 -43.21 8.67 8.78
CA ILE A 163 -42.04 8.04 8.17
C ILE A 163 -41.95 8.44 6.70
N THR A 164 -40.74 8.45 6.16
CA THR A 164 -40.48 8.75 4.75
C THR A 164 -39.81 7.57 4.07
N LEU A 165 -40.29 7.25 2.87
CA LEU A 165 -39.78 6.19 2.00
C LEU A 165 -39.42 6.80 0.65
N PHE A 166 -38.33 6.33 0.08
CA PHE A 166 -37.93 6.66 -1.29
C PHE A 166 -38.21 5.47 -2.19
N ARG A 167 -38.73 5.73 -3.39
CA ARG A 167 -38.91 4.76 -4.47
C ARG A 167 -38.04 5.15 -5.65
N ASN A 168 -37.22 4.21 -6.06
CA ASN A 168 -36.35 4.31 -7.21
C ASN A 168 -36.68 3.19 -8.21
N GLU A 169 -36.54 3.45 -9.51
CA GLU A 169 -36.71 2.44 -10.54
C GLU A 169 -35.39 2.27 -11.28
N ASP A 170 -34.76 1.10 -11.17
CA ASP A 170 -33.58 0.81 -11.96
C ASP A 170 -34.01 0.76 -13.45
N PRO A 171 -33.41 1.56 -14.35
CA PRO A 171 -33.72 1.49 -15.76
C PRO A 171 -33.45 0.06 -16.26
N PRO A 172 -34.29 -0.46 -17.17
CA PRO A 172 -34.08 -1.81 -17.70
C PRO A 172 -32.69 -1.87 -18.34
N LYS A 173 -31.88 -2.86 -17.94
CA LYS A 173 -30.59 -3.09 -18.58
C LYS A 173 -30.84 -3.35 -20.08
N GLU A 174 -30.27 -2.52 -20.94
CA GLU A 174 -30.37 -2.65 -22.39
C GLU A 174 -30.12 -4.10 -22.81
N GLY A 175 -31.04 -4.67 -23.60
CA GLY A 175 -30.95 -6.03 -24.12
C GLY A 175 -31.47 -7.15 -23.21
N SER A 176 -31.87 -6.89 -21.96
CA SER A 176 -32.26 -7.96 -21.02
C SER A 176 -33.74 -8.36 -21.02
N GLY A 177 -34.62 -7.61 -21.69
CA GLY A 177 -36.07 -7.88 -21.73
C GLY A 177 -36.78 -7.90 -20.36
N LYS A 178 -36.08 -7.53 -19.27
CA LYS A 178 -36.62 -7.52 -17.91
C LYS A 178 -37.32 -6.19 -17.62
N THR A 179 -38.49 -6.28 -16.98
CA THR A 179 -39.24 -5.15 -16.43
C THR A 179 -38.40 -4.33 -15.45
N SER A 180 -38.64 -3.01 -15.40
CA SER A 180 -38.00 -2.12 -14.43
C SER A 180 -38.23 -2.64 -13.02
N VAL A 181 -37.16 -2.62 -12.22
CA VAL A 181 -37.17 -3.21 -10.90
C VAL A 181 -37.32 -2.08 -9.88
N LYS A 182 -38.46 -2.06 -9.17
CA LYS A 182 -38.76 -1.05 -8.15
C LYS A 182 -37.95 -1.31 -6.88
N ARG A 183 -37.17 -0.33 -6.45
CA ARG A 183 -36.36 -0.35 -5.21
C ARG A 183 -36.94 0.65 -4.22
N PHE A 184 -36.93 0.27 -2.94
CA PHE A 184 -37.32 1.16 -1.84
C PHE A 184 -36.14 1.43 -0.92
N ALA A 185 -36.14 2.60 -0.30
CA ALA A 185 -35.20 3.05 0.71
C ALA A 185 -35.95 3.85 1.79
N PHE A 186 -35.32 4.08 2.95
CA PHE A 186 -35.94 4.85 4.03
C PHE A 186 -35.24 6.19 4.26
N GLY A 187 -36.03 7.18 4.67
CA GLY A 187 -35.56 8.51 5.04
C GLY A 187 -35.11 8.63 6.48
N LEU A 188 -34.03 9.38 6.71
CA LEU A 188 -33.61 9.89 8.00
C LEU A 188 -33.67 11.43 8.01
N THR A 189 -34.22 12.00 9.08
CA THR A 189 -34.25 13.46 9.27
C THR A 189 -32.84 14.03 9.41
N ALA A 190 -32.66 15.32 9.07
CA ALA A 190 -31.36 15.99 9.17
C ALA A 190 -30.75 15.92 10.59
N ASP A 191 -31.55 16.18 11.62
CA ASP A 191 -31.07 16.14 13.02
C ASP A 191 -30.54 14.77 13.44
N LEU A 192 -31.26 13.70 13.11
CA LEU A 192 -30.84 12.34 13.44
C LEU A 192 -29.64 11.94 12.59
N SER A 193 -29.66 12.24 11.30
CA SER A 193 -28.56 12.00 10.38
C SER A 193 -27.28 12.69 10.85
N TRP A 194 -27.35 13.95 11.28
CA TRP A 194 -26.20 14.69 11.79
C TRP A 194 -25.58 14.01 13.01
N LYS A 195 -26.39 13.62 14.02
CA LYS A 195 -25.89 12.90 15.20
C LYS A 195 -25.18 11.59 14.83
N LEU A 196 -25.74 10.86 13.87
CA LEU A 196 -25.17 9.60 13.41
C LEU A 196 -23.88 9.81 12.59
N ARG A 197 -23.84 10.84 11.74
CA ARG A 197 -22.64 11.27 10.99
C ARG A 197 -21.53 11.73 11.92
N GLU A 198 -21.83 12.53 12.94
CA GLU A 198 -20.87 12.97 13.96
C GLU A 198 -20.31 11.77 14.75
N SER A 199 -21.16 10.81 15.10
CA SER A 199 -20.72 9.55 15.72
C SER A 199 -19.82 8.74 14.77
N ALA A 200 -20.13 8.71 13.47
CA ALA A 200 -19.35 8.01 12.47
C ALA A 200 -17.96 8.65 12.29
N LEU A 201 -17.95 9.98 12.11
CA LEU A 201 -16.75 10.81 12.05
C LEU A 201 -15.84 10.57 13.27
N ASN A 202 -16.40 10.59 14.48
CA ASN A 202 -15.65 10.34 15.70
C ASN A 202 -14.99 8.95 15.73
N ASN A 203 -15.64 7.93 15.16
CA ASN A 203 -15.08 6.59 15.04
C ASN A 203 -13.96 6.53 14.00
N ILE A 204 -14.18 7.13 12.82
CA ILE A 204 -13.17 7.23 11.76
C ILE A 204 -11.92 7.92 12.28
N LEU A 205 -12.06 9.07 12.95
CA LEU A 205 -10.94 9.83 13.49
C LEU A 205 -10.17 9.10 14.60
N LYS A 206 -10.86 8.28 15.42
CA LYS A 206 -10.20 7.38 16.40
C LYS A 206 -9.36 6.31 15.71
N ASN A 207 -9.82 5.79 14.57
CA ASN A 207 -9.11 4.75 13.84
C ASN A 207 -7.97 5.29 12.96
N PHE A 208 -8.10 6.53 12.49
CA PHE A 208 -7.14 7.23 11.65
C PHE A 208 -5.87 7.71 12.39
N GLU A 209 -5.68 7.35 13.67
CA GLU A 209 -4.53 7.80 14.51
C GLU A 209 -4.32 9.33 14.47
N SER A 210 -5.40 10.10 14.26
CA SER A 210 -5.33 11.55 14.29
C SER A 210 -4.88 12.01 15.68
N ASN A 211 -3.88 12.91 15.74
CA ASN A 211 -3.54 13.54 17.00
C ASN A 211 -4.76 14.34 17.52
N LYS A 212 -4.84 14.59 18.83
CA LYS A 212 -6.01 15.27 19.43
C LYS A 212 -6.28 16.66 18.82
N GLN A 213 -5.25 17.35 18.35
CA GLN A 213 -5.35 18.67 17.72
C GLN A 213 -5.99 18.59 16.33
N MET A 214 -5.57 17.63 15.51
CA MET A 214 -6.09 17.31 14.18
C MET A 214 -7.56 16.92 14.24
N LYS A 215 -7.91 16.05 15.21
CA LYS A 215 -9.30 15.69 15.48
C LYS A 215 -10.14 16.92 15.83
N LYS A 216 -9.61 17.81 16.68
CA LYS A 216 -10.30 19.05 17.08
C LYS A 216 -10.46 20.00 15.89
N ALA A 217 -9.45 20.14 15.03
CA ALA A 217 -9.51 20.97 13.82
C ALA A 217 -10.59 20.48 12.85
N ILE A 218 -10.62 19.18 12.54
CA ILE A 218 -11.64 18.58 11.65
C ILE A 218 -13.04 18.76 12.23
N LEU A 219 -13.21 18.51 13.55
CA LEU A 219 -14.50 18.71 14.20
C LEU A 219 -14.93 20.17 14.18
N LEU A 220 -14.03 21.12 14.45
CA LEU A 220 -14.32 22.56 14.38
C LEU A 220 -14.79 22.98 12.98
N CYS A 221 -14.12 22.47 11.93
CA CYS A 221 -14.48 22.75 10.54
C CYS A 221 -15.86 22.20 10.15
N LEU A 222 -16.29 21.10 10.76
CA LEU A 222 -17.53 20.40 10.40
C LEU A 222 -18.71 20.72 11.32
N THR A 223 -18.48 21.24 12.53
CA THR A 223 -19.53 21.48 13.55
C THR A 223 -20.15 22.89 13.50
N ASP A 224 -19.70 23.76 12.60
CA ASP A 224 -20.38 25.04 12.38
C ASP A 224 -21.84 24.80 11.96
N ASN A 225 -22.79 25.48 12.61
CA ASN A 225 -24.23 25.16 12.49
C ASN A 225 -24.76 25.29 11.05
N LYS A 226 -24.07 26.04 10.19
CA LYS A 226 -24.39 26.20 8.75
C LYS A 226 -24.18 24.91 7.92
N VAL A 227 -23.49 23.92 8.49
CA VAL A 227 -23.01 22.70 7.82
C VAL A 227 -23.96 21.51 8.02
N LYS A 228 -24.86 21.59 9.03
CA LYS A 228 -25.75 20.48 9.43
C LYS A 228 -26.71 20.02 8.32
N ASP A 229 -27.12 20.95 7.45
CA ASP A 229 -28.18 20.73 6.46
C ASP A 229 -27.65 20.53 5.03
N LYS A 230 -26.35 20.25 4.84
CA LYS A 230 -25.78 20.09 3.49
C LYS A 230 -24.83 18.89 3.37
N LYS A 231 -24.71 18.36 2.15
CA LYS A 231 -23.59 17.49 1.76
C LYS A 231 -22.33 18.37 1.73
N VAL A 232 -21.36 18.04 2.57
CA VAL A 232 -20.17 18.88 2.80
C VAL A 232 -19.02 18.29 2.01
N ASN A 233 -18.40 19.05 1.12
CA ASN A 233 -17.10 18.67 0.57
C ASN A 233 -16.04 18.84 1.65
N LEU A 234 -15.65 17.71 2.25
CA LEU A 234 -14.67 17.64 3.34
C LEU A 234 -13.33 18.19 2.89
N VAL A 235 -12.93 17.90 1.65
CA VAL A 235 -11.65 18.31 1.07
C VAL A 235 -11.57 19.81 0.99
N ILE A 236 -12.55 20.43 0.34
CA ILE A 236 -12.64 21.89 0.20
C ILE A 236 -12.69 22.55 1.57
N THR A 237 -13.49 22.00 2.49
CA THR A 237 -13.62 22.53 3.85
C THR A 237 -12.27 22.53 4.57
N LEU A 238 -11.49 21.44 4.46
CA LEU A 238 -10.17 21.34 5.07
C LEU A 238 -9.15 22.28 4.40
N LEU A 239 -9.19 22.39 3.06
CA LEU A 239 -8.29 23.29 2.32
C LEU A 239 -8.54 24.76 2.67
N LYS A 240 -9.82 25.19 2.77
CA LYS A 240 -10.19 26.55 3.20
C LYS A 240 -9.73 26.91 4.62
N ASN A 241 -9.41 25.91 5.45
CA ASN A 241 -8.95 26.07 6.83
C ASN A 241 -7.46 25.73 6.99
N ASP A 242 -6.66 25.81 5.91
CA ASP A 242 -5.21 25.55 5.90
C ASP A 242 -4.79 24.17 6.46
N CYS A 243 -5.68 23.18 6.37
CA CYS A 243 -5.44 21.83 6.88
C CYS A 243 -4.82 20.90 5.83
N THR A 244 -3.87 21.39 5.02
CA THR A 244 -3.25 20.67 3.89
C THR A 244 -2.66 19.31 4.28
N HIS A 245 -1.91 19.25 5.38
CA HIS A 245 -1.32 18.02 5.90
C HIS A 245 -2.36 16.94 6.29
N ILE A 246 -3.59 17.36 6.67
CA ILE A 246 -4.70 16.45 6.95
C ILE A 246 -5.20 15.84 5.66
N VAL A 247 -5.35 16.67 4.63
CA VAL A 247 -5.80 16.26 3.30
C VAL A 247 -4.81 15.26 2.70
N SER A 248 -3.51 15.55 2.72
CA SER A 248 -2.49 14.61 2.21
C SER A 248 -2.61 13.23 2.85
N LYS A 249 -2.77 13.16 4.19
CA LYS A 249 -2.95 11.88 4.91
C LYS A 249 -4.29 11.19 4.61
N LEU A 250 -5.35 11.95 4.35
CA LEU A 250 -6.66 11.39 4.00
C LEU A 250 -6.60 10.57 2.71
N TYR A 251 -5.74 10.99 1.77
CA TYR A 251 -5.55 10.36 0.47
C TYR A 251 -4.35 9.41 0.37
N GLU A 252 -3.54 9.28 1.43
CA GLU A 252 -2.52 8.21 1.52
C GLU A 252 -3.14 6.81 1.37
N SER A 253 -4.42 6.64 1.73
CA SER A 253 -5.16 5.40 1.54
C SER A 253 -6.57 5.66 1.01
N PRO A 254 -6.93 5.11 -0.17
CA PRO A 254 -8.29 5.24 -0.73
C PRO A 254 -9.39 4.76 0.22
N HIS A 255 -9.07 3.80 1.10
CA HIS A 255 -10.01 3.29 2.10
C HIS A 255 -10.43 4.36 3.12
N ILE A 256 -9.56 5.32 3.45
CA ILE A 256 -9.86 6.36 4.43
C ILE A 256 -10.86 7.34 3.83
N ALA A 257 -10.60 7.86 2.63
CA ALA A 257 -11.56 8.68 1.89
C ALA A 257 -12.91 7.98 1.73
N ALA A 258 -12.91 6.70 1.33
CA ALA A 258 -14.14 5.89 1.24
C ALA A 258 -14.89 5.78 2.58
N LYS A 259 -14.20 5.73 3.73
CA LYS A 259 -14.86 5.74 5.05
C LYS A 259 -15.52 7.07 5.38
N PHE A 260 -14.90 8.20 5.03
CA PHE A 260 -15.53 9.51 5.16
C PHE A 260 -16.74 9.65 4.25
N GLU A 261 -16.68 9.13 3.03
CA GLU A 261 -17.81 9.10 2.12
C GLU A 261 -18.97 8.24 2.61
N ASN A 262 -18.67 7.04 3.10
CA ASN A 262 -19.66 6.20 3.78
C ASN A 262 -20.23 6.88 5.05
N ALA A 263 -19.52 7.86 5.63
CA ALA A 263 -20.04 8.69 6.71
C ALA A 263 -20.82 9.92 6.23
N GLY A 264 -21.12 10.02 4.93
CA GLY A 264 -21.90 11.10 4.33
C GLY A 264 -21.11 12.40 4.13
N PHE A 265 -19.79 12.34 4.03
CA PHE A 265 -18.94 13.49 3.67
C PHE A 265 -18.47 13.36 2.22
N GLU A 266 -18.59 14.42 1.44
CA GLU A 266 -18.09 14.40 0.06
C GLU A 266 -16.56 14.44 0.06
N THR A 267 -15.94 13.51 -0.68
CA THR A 267 -14.49 13.34 -0.78
C THR A 267 -13.98 13.34 -2.22
N ASP A 268 -14.86 13.47 -3.21
CA ASP A 268 -14.44 13.69 -4.59
C ASP A 268 -13.91 15.13 -4.75
N PRO A 269 -12.62 15.31 -5.10
CA PRO A 269 -12.05 16.65 -5.27
C PRO A 269 -12.64 17.41 -6.47
N ARG A 270 -13.33 16.71 -7.38
CA ARG A 270 -13.99 17.32 -8.56
C ARG A 270 -15.28 18.03 -8.20
N ILE A 271 -15.93 17.68 -7.09
CA ILE A 271 -17.21 18.28 -6.69
C ILE A 271 -16.98 19.68 -6.16
N THR A 272 -17.57 20.67 -6.84
CA THR A 272 -17.41 22.08 -6.52
C THR A 272 -18.20 22.48 -5.28
N ASP A 273 -17.77 23.57 -4.65
CA ASP A 273 -18.55 24.22 -3.61
C ASP A 273 -19.66 25.12 -4.18
N ALA A 274 -20.29 25.92 -3.30
CA ALA A 274 -21.37 26.83 -3.67
C ALA A 274 -20.93 27.94 -4.63
N ASP A 275 -19.63 28.26 -4.67
CA ASP A 275 -19.04 29.27 -5.54
C ASP A 275 -18.62 28.68 -6.90
N GLY A 276 -18.82 27.36 -7.10
CA GLY A 276 -18.44 26.67 -8.32
C GLY A 276 -16.95 26.29 -8.37
N LEU A 277 -16.23 26.36 -7.26
CA LEU A 277 -14.79 26.11 -7.18
C LEU A 277 -14.51 24.71 -6.63
N SER A 278 -13.61 23.98 -7.27
CA SER A 278 -13.26 22.61 -6.87
C SER A 278 -12.13 22.56 -5.83
N ALA A 279 -11.80 21.36 -5.33
CA ALA A 279 -10.66 21.20 -4.45
C ALA A 279 -9.31 21.49 -5.15
N PHE A 280 -9.24 21.39 -6.48
CA PHE A 280 -8.04 21.71 -7.25
C PHE A 280 -7.71 23.19 -7.18
N TYR A 281 -8.70 24.08 -7.34
CA TYR A 281 -8.54 25.52 -7.12
C TYR A 281 -7.91 25.83 -5.75
N TYR A 282 -8.47 25.29 -4.67
CA TYR A 282 -7.95 25.55 -3.33
C TYR A 282 -6.56 24.94 -3.10
N ALA A 283 -6.27 23.77 -3.69
CA ALA A 283 -4.96 23.16 -3.63
C ALA A 283 -3.88 23.97 -4.38
N LEU A 284 -4.25 24.66 -5.47
CA LEU A 284 -3.34 25.55 -6.22
C LEU A 284 -2.92 26.79 -5.43
N GLN A 285 -3.72 27.20 -4.44
CA GLN A 285 -3.40 28.30 -3.52
C GLN A 285 -2.54 27.85 -2.32
N CYS A 286 -2.39 26.55 -2.12
CA CYS A 286 -1.63 26.01 -0.99
C CYS A 286 -0.12 26.04 -1.25
N SER A 287 0.66 26.14 -0.17
CA SER A 287 2.13 26.02 -0.25
C SER A 287 2.60 24.61 -0.61
N ASP A 288 1.81 23.57 -0.28
CA ASP A 288 2.11 22.17 -0.62
C ASP A 288 1.66 21.83 -2.04
N LYS A 289 2.52 22.11 -3.01
CA LYS A 289 2.25 21.84 -4.43
C LYS A 289 2.07 20.34 -4.77
N ASN A 290 2.57 19.41 -3.94
CA ASN A 290 2.37 17.97 -4.18
C ASN A 290 0.92 17.54 -3.92
N LEU A 291 0.19 18.30 -3.09
CA LEU A 291 -1.21 18.02 -2.78
C LEU A 291 -2.09 17.98 -4.03
N LEU A 292 -1.77 18.82 -5.03
CA LEU A 292 -2.48 18.85 -6.30
C LEU A 292 -2.48 17.48 -7.00
N TYR A 293 -1.31 16.83 -7.07
CA TYR A 293 -1.14 15.52 -7.70
C TYR A 293 -1.76 14.39 -6.87
N ILE A 294 -1.77 14.51 -5.54
CA ILE A 294 -2.47 13.56 -4.65
C ILE A 294 -3.97 13.57 -4.95
N LEU A 295 -4.59 14.76 -5.01
CA LEU A 295 -6.01 14.91 -5.33
C LEU A 295 -6.31 14.44 -6.76
N TYR A 296 -5.43 14.77 -7.71
CA TYR A 296 -5.57 14.36 -9.11
C TYR A 296 -5.57 12.84 -9.25
N ASN A 297 -4.59 12.16 -8.64
CA ASN A 297 -4.48 10.71 -8.70
C ASN A 297 -5.70 9.99 -8.13
N TYR A 298 -6.28 10.52 -7.05
CA TYR A 298 -7.53 9.99 -6.49
C TYR A 298 -8.69 10.13 -7.49
N ALA A 299 -8.86 11.31 -8.09
CA ALA A 299 -9.95 11.58 -9.02
C ALA A 299 -9.82 10.82 -10.35
N ALA A 300 -8.60 10.75 -10.90
CA ALA A 300 -8.32 10.06 -12.16
C ALA A 300 -8.67 8.56 -12.07
N ASN A 301 -8.41 7.94 -10.90
CA ASN A 301 -8.68 6.53 -10.62
C ASN A 301 -10.12 6.24 -10.18
N SER A 302 -11.10 7.06 -10.60
CA SER A 302 -12.52 6.91 -10.22
C SER A 302 -12.77 6.98 -8.70
N CYS A 303 -11.96 7.73 -7.96
CA CYS A 303 -12.08 7.85 -6.51
C CYS A 303 -12.02 6.47 -5.83
N HIS A 304 -13.12 6.03 -5.20
CA HIS A 304 -13.26 4.70 -4.59
C HIS A 304 -14.27 3.81 -5.35
N ALA A 305 -14.77 4.26 -6.51
CA ALA A 305 -15.89 3.66 -7.22
C ALA A 305 -15.51 2.51 -8.17
N SER A 306 -14.23 2.31 -8.47
CA SER A 306 -13.75 1.23 -9.35
C SER A 306 -12.48 0.59 -8.81
N GLU A 307 -12.32 -0.71 -9.08
CA GLU A 307 -11.03 -1.41 -8.93
C GLU A 307 -10.06 -1.04 -10.07
N ASN A 308 -10.59 -0.52 -11.19
CA ASN A 308 -9.80 -0.10 -12.33
C ASN A 308 -9.12 1.25 -12.06
N THR A 309 -7.93 1.43 -12.60
CA THR A 309 -7.09 2.63 -12.42
C THR A 309 -6.55 3.06 -13.78
N PHE A 310 -5.87 4.20 -13.87
CA PHE A 310 -5.14 4.54 -15.10
C PHE A 310 -4.01 3.55 -15.42
N ARG A 311 -3.58 2.73 -14.44
CA ARG A 311 -2.63 1.62 -14.64
C ARG A 311 -3.25 0.41 -15.32
N ASP A 312 -4.57 0.27 -15.18
CA ASP A 312 -5.38 -0.74 -15.87
C ASP A 312 -6.69 -0.11 -16.36
N PRO A 313 -6.63 0.68 -17.45
CA PRO A 313 -7.72 1.58 -17.81
C PRO A 313 -8.93 0.83 -18.35
N ASN A 314 -10.11 1.38 -18.04
CA ASN A 314 -11.41 1.03 -18.62
C ASN A 314 -12.06 2.30 -19.22
N PRO A 315 -13.20 2.21 -19.92
CA PRO A 315 -13.87 3.39 -20.47
C PRO A 315 -14.23 4.46 -19.43
N CYS A 316 -14.51 4.09 -18.18
CA CYS A 316 -14.81 5.05 -17.10
C CYS A 316 -13.59 5.90 -16.72
N ILE A 317 -12.37 5.33 -16.77
CA ILE A 317 -11.13 6.08 -16.52
C ILE A 317 -10.95 7.20 -17.54
N ILE A 318 -11.26 6.94 -18.82
CA ILE A 318 -11.21 7.97 -19.88
C ILE A 318 -12.21 9.10 -19.63
N LEU A 319 -13.43 8.75 -19.20
CA LEU A 319 -14.44 9.74 -18.82
C LEU A 319 -13.96 10.60 -17.64
N ASN A 320 -13.21 10.05 -16.69
CA ASN A 320 -12.65 10.81 -15.58
C ASN A 320 -11.63 11.86 -16.05
N PHE A 321 -10.74 11.53 -16.99
CA PHE A 321 -9.79 12.52 -17.53
C PHE A 321 -10.51 13.67 -18.23
N THR A 322 -11.56 13.36 -19.00
CA THR A 322 -12.39 14.38 -19.65
C THR A 322 -13.11 15.26 -18.62
N HIS A 323 -13.58 14.67 -17.52
CA HIS A 323 -14.21 15.42 -16.44
C HIS A 323 -13.19 16.30 -15.68
N LEU A 324 -12.01 15.75 -15.40
CA LEU A 324 -10.91 16.48 -14.77
C LEU A 324 -10.50 17.69 -15.58
N GLU A 325 -10.31 17.53 -16.89
CA GLU A 325 -10.00 18.63 -17.81
C GLU A 325 -11.03 19.76 -17.70
N LYS A 326 -12.34 19.42 -17.75
CA LYS A 326 -13.42 20.42 -17.60
C LYS A 326 -13.38 21.15 -16.26
N ILE A 327 -13.11 20.44 -15.17
CA ILE A 327 -13.02 21.04 -13.83
C ILE A 327 -11.79 21.95 -13.74
N ILE A 328 -10.64 21.49 -14.21
CA ILE A 328 -9.38 22.24 -14.22
C ILE A 328 -9.50 23.52 -15.06
N GLU A 329 -10.15 23.47 -16.22
CA GLU A 329 -10.41 24.64 -17.08
C GLU A 329 -11.43 25.62 -16.47
N ASN A 330 -12.43 25.12 -15.73
CA ASN A 330 -13.36 25.99 -15.02
C ASN A 330 -12.69 26.73 -13.87
N ASP A 331 -11.89 26.02 -13.06
CA ASP A 331 -11.14 26.63 -11.97
C ASP A 331 -10.17 27.70 -12.49
N LYS A 332 -9.53 27.49 -13.65
CA LYS A 332 -8.59 28.42 -14.30
C LYS A 332 -9.08 29.86 -14.36
N LYS A 333 -10.39 30.06 -14.60
CA LYS A 333 -11.01 31.39 -14.75
C LYS A 333 -10.85 32.27 -13.50
N HIS A 334 -10.52 31.65 -12.37
CA HIS A 334 -10.40 32.30 -11.07
C HIS A 334 -8.96 32.34 -10.53
N ILE A 335 -7.98 31.84 -11.30
CA ILE A 335 -6.59 31.66 -10.86
C ILE A 335 -5.74 32.90 -11.21
N GLY A 336 -4.92 33.35 -10.26
CA GLY A 336 -3.92 34.40 -10.48
C GLY A 336 -2.64 33.89 -11.15
N GLU A 337 -1.80 34.81 -11.66
CA GLU A 337 -0.60 34.48 -12.46
C GLU A 337 0.34 33.47 -11.78
N GLU A 338 0.55 33.57 -10.46
CA GLU A 338 1.46 32.66 -9.71
C GLU A 338 1.01 31.20 -9.70
N ALA A 339 -0.30 30.94 -9.76
CA ALA A 339 -0.86 29.59 -9.77
C ALA A 339 -1.10 29.07 -11.21
N SER A 340 -0.96 29.94 -12.23
CA SER A 340 -1.08 29.57 -13.64
C SER A 340 -0.02 28.55 -14.07
N LEU A 341 1.17 28.58 -13.48
CA LEU A 341 2.24 27.63 -13.78
C LEU A 341 1.88 26.20 -13.36
N ASN A 342 1.51 26.00 -12.09
CA ASN A 342 1.16 24.67 -11.57
C ASN A 342 -0.12 24.12 -12.25
N TRP A 343 -0.99 25.02 -12.71
CA TRP A 343 -2.17 24.67 -13.49
C TRP A 343 -1.78 24.07 -14.86
N GLU A 344 -0.88 24.73 -15.58
CA GLU A 344 -0.41 24.25 -16.89
C GLU A 344 0.31 22.91 -16.77
N ASP A 345 1.16 22.76 -15.75
CA ASP A 345 1.82 21.52 -15.38
C ASP A 345 0.81 20.37 -15.20
N LEU A 346 -0.29 20.62 -14.47
CA LEU A 346 -1.32 19.62 -14.24
C LEU A 346 -2.10 19.28 -15.51
N ARG A 347 -2.40 20.29 -16.34
CA ARG A 347 -3.11 20.12 -17.61
C ARG A 347 -2.34 19.21 -18.55
N ILE A 348 -1.05 19.51 -18.76
CA ILE A 348 -0.15 18.71 -19.60
C ILE A 348 -0.01 17.28 -19.03
N PHE A 349 0.04 17.14 -17.70
CA PHE A 349 0.06 15.83 -17.06
C PHE A 349 -1.22 15.02 -17.34
N ASN A 350 -2.39 15.66 -17.29
CA ASN A 350 -3.67 15.03 -17.62
C ASN A 350 -3.74 14.59 -19.09
N GLU A 351 -3.27 15.42 -20.02
CA GLU A 351 -3.19 15.08 -21.45
C GLU A 351 -2.33 13.85 -21.69
N CYS A 352 -1.14 13.80 -21.08
CA CYS A 352 -0.22 12.66 -21.17
C CYS A 352 -0.90 11.36 -20.73
N LEU A 353 -1.51 11.34 -19.53
CA LEU A 353 -2.16 10.15 -18.99
C LEU A 353 -3.43 9.75 -19.75
N ALA A 354 -4.21 10.72 -20.23
CA ALA A 354 -5.35 10.47 -21.09
C ALA A 354 -4.91 9.79 -22.40
N LYS A 355 -3.84 10.29 -23.03
CA LYS A 355 -3.29 9.73 -24.27
C LYS A 355 -2.74 8.31 -24.07
N ILE A 356 -2.02 8.06 -22.98
CA ILE A 356 -1.56 6.71 -22.62
C ILE A 356 -2.76 5.77 -22.43
N SER A 357 -3.71 6.15 -21.57
CA SER A 357 -4.83 5.28 -21.19
C SER A 357 -5.74 4.96 -22.38
N THR A 358 -5.95 5.93 -23.27
CA THR A 358 -6.74 5.75 -24.50
C THR A 358 -6.04 4.77 -25.43
N GLY A 359 -4.74 4.94 -25.68
CA GLY A 359 -4.00 4.02 -26.55
C GLY A 359 -3.92 2.60 -25.99
N ILE A 360 -3.77 2.44 -24.66
CA ILE A 360 -3.84 1.11 -24.03
C ILE A 360 -5.20 0.44 -24.30
N LEU A 361 -6.30 1.19 -24.13
CA LEU A 361 -7.64 0.68 -24.40
C LEU A 361 -7.85 0.30 -25.86
N ASP A 362 -7.34 1.11 -26.79
CA ASP A 362 -7.51 0.85 -28.21
C ASP A 362 -6.69 -0.36 -28.66
N ILE A 363 -5.45 -0.51 -28.19
CA ILE A 363 -4.63 -1.71 -28.40
C ILE A 363 -5.34 -2.96 -27.86
N ARG A 364 -5.99 -2.87 -26.69
CA ARG A 364 -6.75 -3.97 -26.07
C ARG A 364 -8.04 -4.32 -26.82
N LYS A 365 -8.66 -3.38 -27.52
CA LYS A 365 -9.87 -3.64 -28.33
C LYS A 365 -9.53 -4.27 -29.67
N GLU A 366 -8.43 -3.85 -30.29
CA GLU A 366 -7.99 -4.34 -31.60
C GLU A 366 -7.57 -5.82 -31.58
N ILE A 367 -6.96 -6.26 -30.48
CA ILE A 367 -6.49 -7.63 -30.29
C ILE A 367 -7.42 -8.30 -29.28
N LYS A 368 -8.31 -9.18 -29.75
CA LYS A 368 -9.19 -9.95 -28.87
C LYS A 368 -8.35 -10.76 -27.87
N GLN A 369 -8.87 -10.96 -26.66
CA GLN A 369 -8.34 -11.97 -25.74
C GLN A 369 -8.51 -13.33 -26.40
N ASP A 370 -7.47 -13.77 -27.10
CA ASP A 370 -7.32 -15.14 -27.55
C ASP A 370 -6.25 -15.79 -26.67
N ASP A 371 -6.39 -17.08 -26.38
CA ASP A 371 -5.46 -17.89 -25.57
C ASP A 371 -4.08 -18.09 -26.26
N ASN A 372 -3.71 -17.26 -27.24
CA ASN A 372 -2.46 -17.33 -27.98
C ASN A 372 -1.37 -16.43 -27.36
N PRO A 373 -0.33 -17.01 -26.74
CA PRO A 373 0.77 -16.25 -26.13
C PRO A 373 1.47 -15.26 -27.06
N ALA A 374 1.51 -15.54 -28.38
CA ALA A 374 2.14 -14.66 -29.37
C ALA A 374 1.41 -13.33 -29.56
N GLN A 375 0.08 -13.39 -29.55
CA GLN A 375 -0.75 -12.21 -29.71
C GLN A 375 -0.73 -11.37 -28.43
N GLU A 376 -0.72 -12.01 -27.25
CA GLU A 376 -0.58 -11.29 -25.97
C GLU A 376 0.81 -10.65 -25.84
N ALA A 377 1.90 -11.33 -26.23
CA ALA A 377 3.24 -10.73 -26.25
C ALA A 377 3.31 -9.52 -27.21
N SER A 378 2.71 -9.64 -28.40
CA SER A 378 2.63 -8.55 -29.39
C SER A 378 1.84 -7.34 -28.86
N LYS A 379 0.70 -7.60 -28.21
CA LYS A 379 -0.13 -6.59 -27.56
C LYS A 379 0.63 -5.87 -26.44
N GLN A 380 1.35 -6.60 -25.61
CA GLN A 380 2.11 -6.03 -24.49
C GLN A 380 3.27 -5.19 -25.00
N LYS A 381 3.97 -5.67 -26.05
CA LYS A 381 4.97 -4.87 -26.77
C LYS A 381 4.39 -3.55 -27.29
N ARG A 382 3.21 -3.57 -27.92
CA ARG A 382 2.54 -2.35 -28.41
C ARG A 382 2.18 -1.41 -27.26
N ILE A 383 1.70 -1.94 -26.13
CA ILE A 383 1.38 -1.14 -24.94
C ILE A 383 2.64 -0.45 -24.39
N ILE A 384 3.74 -1.19 -24.23
CA ILE A 384 5.01 -0.63 -23.73
C ILE A 384 5.54 0.44 -24.69
N LEU A 385 5.54 0.18 -25.99
CA LEU A 385 5.94 1.18 -26.99
C LEU A 385 5.09 2.45 -26.88
N HIS A 386 3.76 2.31 -26.79
CA HIS A 386 2.86 3.45 -26.65
C HIS A 386 3.12 4.28 -25.39
N ILE A 387 3.31 3.63 -24.23
CA ILE A 387 3.64 4.32 -22.96
C ILE A 387 4.92 5.14 -23.12
N LEU A 388 5.98 4.52 -23.66
CA LEU A 388 7.31 5.13 -23.78
C LEU A 388 7.35 6.26 -24.82
N GLU A 389 6.66 6.11 -25.95
CA GLU A 389 6.58 7.15 -26.99
C GLU A 389 5.82 8.38 -26.51
N VAL A 390 4.69 8.18 -25.82
CA VAL A 390 3.94 9.30 -25.24
C VAL A 390 4.76 9.97 -24.13
N PHE A 391 5.50 9.21 -23.31
CA PHE A 391 6.42 9.83 -22.34
C PHE A 391 7.48 10.71 -23.01
N ASP A 392 8.08 10.27 -24.12
CA ASP A 392 9.10 11.06 -24.82
C ASP A 392 8.55 12.35 -25.45
N GLU A 393 7.29 12.33 -25.90
CA GLU A 393 6.55 13.50 -26.39
C GLU A 393 6.28 14.52 -25.29
N TYR A 394 5.92 14.05 -24.09
CA TYR A 394 5.62 14.89 -22.92
C TYR A 394 6.82 15.07 -21.99
N PHE A 395 8.02 14.71 -22.44
CA PHE A 395 9.22 14.76 -21.60
C PHE A 395 9.57 16.19 -21.16
N SER A 396 9.24 17.22 -21.92
CA SER A 396 9.50 18.61 -21.55
C SER A 396 8.31 19.50 -21.87
N ILE A 397 7.92 20.37 -20.94
CA ILE A 397 6.79 21.31 -21.10
C ILE A 397 7.12 22.36 -22.16
N GLU A 398 8.29 22.98 -22.05
CA GLU A 398 8.87 23.79 -23.12
C GLU A 398 9.57 22.78 -24.05
N LYS A 399 9.35 22.82 -25.36
CA LYS A 399 9.99 21.89 -26.30
C LYS A 399 11.50 22.16 -26.32
N LEU A 400 12.21 21.54 -25.39
CA LEU A 400 13.65 21.73 -25.24
C LEU A 400 14.34 20.86 -26.31
N GLU A 401 14.83 21.50 -27.37
CA GLU A 401 15.71 20.86 -28.36
C GLU A 401 17.10 20.61 -27.75
N TYR A 402 17.88 19.71 -28.36
CA TYR A 402 19.16 19.25 -27.82
C TYR A 402 20.25 20.34 -27.70
N ASP A 403 20.07 21.50 -28.34
CA ASP A 403 21.06 22.57 -28.43
C ASP A 403 20.89 23.66 -27.36
N ILE A 404 20.10 23.41 -26.31
CA ILE A 404 19.81 24.41 -25.28
C ILE A 404 20.96 24.48 -24.25
N PRO A 405 21.39 25.69 -23.87
CA PRO A 405 22.37 25.88 -22.80
C PRO A 405 21.96 25.17 -21.50
N ILE A 406 22.92 24.52 -20.83
CA ILE A 406 22.69 23.85 -19.54
C ILE A 406 22.00 24.74 -18.50
N PRO A 407 22.33 26.04 -18.36
CA PRO A 407 21.62 26.93 -17.43
C PRO A 407 20.11 26.97 -17.67
N ASP A 408 19.68 27.04 -18.93
CA ASP A 408 18.27 27.12 -19.31
C ASP A 408 17.56 25.77 -19.07
N LEU A 409 18.25 24.64 -19.28
CA LEU A 409 17.75 23.31 -18.92
C LEU A 409 17.53 23.16 -17.41
N ILE A 410 18.45 23.71 -16.60
CA ILE A 410 18.33 23.69 -15.13
C ILE A 410 17.17 24.57 -14.70
N GLU A 411 17.07 25.79 -15.23
CA GLU A 411 15.99 26.72 -14.89
C GLU A 411 14.62 26.13 -15.23
N ASN A 412 14.47 25.53 -16.40
CA ASN A 412 13.25 24.85 -16.81
C ASN A 412 12.92 23.66 -15.89
N TYR A 413 13.91 22.81 -15.58
CA TYR A 413 13.73 21.71 -14.64
C TYR A 413 13.31 22.19 -13.25
N GLU A 414 13.90 23.26 -12.73
CA GLU A 414 13.54 23.81 -11.42
C GLU A 414 12.12 24.41 -11.41
N LYS A 415 11.74 25.09 -12.49
CA LYS A 415 10.42 25.71 -12.67
C LYS A 415 9.31 24.65 -12.68
N HIS A 416 9.49 23.56 -13.41
CA HIS A 416 8.50 22.49 -13.62
C HIS A 416 8.80 21.21 -12.84
N LYS A 417 9.62 21.31 -11.80
CA LYS A 417 10.19 20.16 -11.10
C LYS A 417 9.14 19.15 -10.61
N ILE A 418 8.03 19.65 -10.06
CA ILE A 418 7.00 18.79 -9.46
C ILE A 418 6.26 18.01 -10.55
N TYR A 419 6.02 18.63 -11.70
CA TYR A 419 5.52 17.94 -12.87
C TYR A 419 6.45 16.80 -13.28
N TYR A 420 7.76 17.07 -13.41
CA TYR A 420 8.74 16.06 -13.81
C TYR A 420 8.85 14.90 -12.82
N ASP A 421 8.90 15.19 -11.52
CA ASP A 421 8.97 14.15 -10.48
C ASP A 421 7.74 13.21 -10.55
N ASN A 422 6.54 13.78 -10.74
CA ASN A 422 5.30 12.99 -10.82
C ASN A 422 5.19 12.24 -12.15
N LEU A 423 5.57 12.85 -13.27
CA LEU A 423 5.59 12.21 -14.58
C LEU A 423 6.52 11.00 -14.59
N ASP A 424 7.78 11.19 -14.19
CA ASP A 424 8.78 10.13 -14.19
C ASP A 424 8.33 8.97 -13.28
N PHE A 425 7.78 9.26 -12.09
CA PHE A 425 7.27 8.23 -11.19
C PHE A 425 6.05 7.48 -11.75
N THR A 426 5.06 8.19 -12.29
CA THR A 426 3.85 7.56 -12.84
C THR A 426 4.17 6.69 -14.06
N ILE A 427 5.05 7.15 -14.94
CA ILE A 427 5.48 6.39 -16.13
C ILE A 427 6.31 5.18 -15.72
N THR A 428 7.17 5.32 -14.71
CA THR A 428 7.90 4.18 -14.13
C THR A 428 6.94 3.07 -13.68
N LEU A 429 5.87 3.42 -12.95
CA LEU A 429 4.86 2.45 -12.50
C LEU A 429 4.14 1.77 -13.66
N LEU A 430 3.73 2.55 -14.67
CA LEU A 430 3.05 2.03 -15.87
C LEU A 430 3.96 1.10 -16.68
N PHE A 431 5.24 1.44 -16.81
CA PHE A 431 6.22 0.60 -17.47
C PHE A 431 6.39 -0.73 -16.72
N PHE A 432 6.60 -0.69 -15.40
CA PHE A 432 6.82 -1.91 -14.60
C PHE A 432 5.62 -2.87 -14.58
N ASP A 433 4.39 -2.35 -14.63
CA ASP A 433 3.19 -3.20 -14.72
C ASP A 433 3.12 -4.01 -16.03
N ASN A 434 3.70 -3.49 -17.10
CA ASN A 434 3.60 -4.08 -18.43
C ASN A 434 4.87 -4.86 -18.83
N ILE A 435 6.05 -4.41 -18.39
CA ILE A 435 7.33 -5.02 -18.78
C ILE A 435 7.48 -6.45 -18.25
N PHE A 436 6.98 -6.72 -17.04
CA PHE A 436 7.02 -8.06 -16.45
C PHE A 436 6.25 -9.08 -17.30
N LEU A 437 5.06 -8.70 -17.78
CA LEU A 437 4.24 -9.54 -18.65
C LEU A 437 4.93 -9.79 -20.00
N LEU A 438 5.58 -8.77 -20.56
CA LEU A 438 6.32 -8.92 -21.81
C LEU A 438 7.53 -9.85 -21.64
N LYS A 439 8.34 -9.65 -20.59
CA LYS A 439 9.56 -10.42 -20.35
C LYS A 439 9.25 -11.91 -20.15
N GLY A 440 8.24 -12.23 -19.34
CA GLY A 440 7.83 -13.62 -19.11
C GLY A 440 7.33 -14.35 -20.37
N LEU A 441 7.07 -13.62 -21.46
CA LEU A 441 6.64 -14.14 -22.74
C LEU A 441 7.74 -14.13 -23.81
N LEU A 442 8.97 -13.64 -23.55
CA LEU A 442 10.01 -13.50 -24.58
C LEU A 442 11.30 -14.26 -24.25
N THR A 443 11.81 -15.04 -25.21
CA THR A 443 13.06 -15.80 -25.09
C THR A 443 14.32 -14.93 -25.24
N SER A 444 14.23 -13.60 -25.10
CA SER A 444 15.20 -12.67 -25.70
C SER A 444 16.67 -12.97 -25.33
N PRO A 445 17.58 -13.01 -26.31
CA PRO A 445 19.02 -13.12 -26.09
C PRO A 445 19.68 -11.80 -25.66
N GLN A 446 18.93 -10.73 -25.36
CA GLN A 446 19.47 -9.48 -24.82
C GLN A 446 18.84 -9.06 -23.46
N PRO A 447 18.97 -9.88 -22.39
CA PRO A 447 18.54 -9.52 -21.03
C PRO A 447 19.08 -8.17 -20.54
N LEU A 448 20.24 -7.76 -21.05
CA LEU A 448 20.91 -6.50 -20.72
C LEU A 448 20.07 -5.28 -21.10
N LEU A 449 19.36 -5.30 -22.23
CA LEU A 449 18.59 -4.15 -22.72
C LEU A 449 17.43 -3.79 -21.80
N TYR A 450 16.65 -4.80 -21.38
CA TYR A 450 15.55 -4.62 -20.44
C TYR A 450 16.08 -4.17 -19.07
N SER A 451 17.13 -4.82 -18.60
CA SER A 451 17.74 -4.52 -17.30
C SER A 451 18.32 -3.11 -17.24
N GLU A 452 18.89 -2.60 -18.34
CA GLU A 452 19.39 -1.23 -18.46
C GLU A 452 18.27 -0.19 -18.39
N LEU A 453 17.18 -0.39 -19.14
CA LEU A 453 16.04 0.52 -19.11
C LEU A 453 15.35 0.54 -17.73
N GLU A 454 15.13 -0.64 -17.13
CA GLU A 454 14.61 -0.77 -15.76
C GLU A 454 15.50 -0.04 -14.75
N SER A 455 16.82 -0.23 -14.84
CA SER A 455 17.79 0.45 -13.99
C SER A 455 17.71 1.96 -14.12
N ASN A 456 17.55 2.49 -15.34
CA ASN A 456 17.45 3.93 -15.57
C ASN A 456 16.15 4.54 -15.02
N PHE A 457 15.01 3.83 -15.10
CA PHE A 457 13.77 4.26 -14.44
C PHE A 457 13.93 4.31 -12.91
N LEU A 458 14.57 3.29 -12.34
CA LEU A 458 14.86 3.24 -10.90
C LEU A 458 15.82 4.36 -10.49
N LEU A 459 16.88 4.61 -11.25
CA LEU A 459 17.83 5.70 -10.99
C LEU A 459 17.16 7.07 -11.01
N SER A 460 16.30 7.34 -11.99
CA SER A 460 15.51 8.59 -12.02
C SER A 460 14.65 8.73 -10.76
N THR A 461 13.94 7.67 -10.38
CA THR A 461 13.10 7.66 -9.17
C THR A 461 13.91 7.86 -7.88
N LEU A 462 15.06 7.18 -7.75
CA LEU A 462 15.92 7.24 -6.56
C LEU A 462 16.60 8.61 -6.44
N THR A 463 17.13 9.17 -7.53
CA THR A 463 17.74 10.52 -7.50
C THR A 463 16.72 11.59 -7.14
N ASN A 464 15.50 11.53 -7.68
CA ASN A 464 14.39 12.40 -7.28
C ASN A 464 14.09 12.26 -5.78
N LYS A 465 14.03 11.03 -5.25
CA LYS A 465 13.79 10.79 -3.83
C LYS A 465 14.85 11.42 -2.93
N TYR A 466 16.14 11.14 -3.15
CA TYR A 466 17.21 11.57 -2.24
C TYR A 466 17.62 13.03 -2.40
N PHE A 467 17.70 13.52 -3.63
CA PHE A 467 18.18 14.89 -3.89
C PHE A 467 17.06 15.92 -3.92
N THR A 468 15.80 15.48 -3.88
CA THR A 468 14.67 16.41 -3.97
C THR A 468 13.60 16.25 -2.90
N THR A 469 13.04 15.05 -2.69
CA THR A 469 11.93 14.82 -1.74
C THR A 469 12.43 14.78 -0.29
N ASP A 470 13.45 13.97 -0.01
CA ASP A 470 14.06 13.86 1.32
C ASP A 470 14.86 15.11 1.69
N ALA A 471 15.46 15.79 0.71
CA ALA A 471 16.18 17.04 0.92
C ALA A 471 15.30 18.14 1.52
N LYS A 472 14.00 18.21 1.16
CA LYS A 472 13.01 19.13 1.76
C LYS A 472 12.70 18.79 3.23
N LEU A 473 12.53 17.50 3.54
CA LEU A 473 12.26 17.03 4.91
C LEU A 473 13.47 17.24 5.85
N VAL A 474 14.69 17.06 5.34
CA VAL A 474 15.93 17.30 6.07
C VAL A 474 16.17 18.81 6.21
N ALA A 475 15.94 19.63 5.19
CA ALA A 475 16.07 21.08 5.30
C ALA A 475 15.19 21.66 6.42
N HIS A 476 13.92 21.24 6.53
CA HIS A 476 13.04 21.68 7.62
C HIS A 476 13.44 21.14 9.00
N LYS A 477 13.94 19.90 9.10
CA LYS A 477 14.33 19.29 10.38
C LYS A 477 15.64 19.88 10.94
N TYR A 478 16.49 20.42 10.07
CA TYR A 478 17.79 21.01 10.43
C TYR A 478 17.84 22.54 10.25
N GLU A 479 16.78 23.19 9.77
CA GLU A 479 16.63 24.65 9.68
C GLU A 479 16.89 25.35 11.03
N HIS A 480 16.53 24.68 12.14
CA HIS A 480 16.82 25.15 13.49
C HIS A 480 18.30 25.03 13.91
N MET A 481 19.09 24.16 13.26
CA MET A 481 20.53 24.01 13.48
C MET A 481 21.39 24.77 12.44
N ILE A 482 20.82 25.14 11.28
CA ILE A 482 21.52 25.77 10.15
C ILE A 482 21.46 27.31 10.21
N LYS A 483 20.86 27.92 11.25
CA LYS A 483 20.89 29.38 11.46
C LYS A 483 22.29 29.99 11.64
N THR A 484 23.36 29.18 11.69
CA THR A 484 24.73 29.63 11.90
C THR A 484 25.65 29.60 10.66
N TYR A 485 25.21 29.09 9.50
CA TYR A 485 26.10 28.97 8.32
C TYR A 485 25.41 29.44 7.04
N ASP A 486 25.56 30.73 6.79
CA ASP A 486 24.96 31.49 5.69
C ASP A 486 25.84 31.45 4.42
N LEU A 487 25.24 31.73 3.25
CA LEU A 487 25.83 31.84 1.89
C LEU A 487 26.22 30.57 1.11
N CYS A 488 26.73 29.52 1.74
CA CYS A 488 27.14 28.32 0.99
C CYS A 488 25.95 27.47 0.47
N SER A 489 24.78 27.54 1.10
CA SER A 489 23.65 26.63 0.87
C SER A 489 22.94 26.76 -0.49
N LYS A 490 22.92 27.94 -1.12
CA LYS A 490 22.20 28.16 -2.40
C LYS A 490 22.90 27.54 -3.60
N THR A 491 24.22 27.73 -3.74
CA THR A 491 25.03 27.16 -4.82
C THR A 491 25.11 25.62 -4.72
N TYR A 492 25.14 25.07 -3.50
CA TYR A 492 25.12 23.62 -3.28
C TYR A 492 23.77 22.96 -3.57
N ALA A 493 22.65 23.66 -3.30
CA ALA A 493 21.33 23.17 -3.65
C ALA A 493 21.17 23.04 -5.18
N MET A 494 21.72 23.97 -5.95
CA MET A 494 21.78 23.87 -7.41
C MET A 494 22.64 22.69 -7.87
N ASN A 495 23.84 22.49 -7.29
CA ASN A 495 24.74 21.42 -7.70
C ASN A 495 24.22 20.00 -7.43
N LEU A 496 23.36 19.80 -6.43
CA LEU A 496 22.74 18.48 -6.18
C LEU A 496 21.46 18.26 -7.02
N ARG A 497 20.82 19.33 -7.50
CA ARG A 497 19.61 19.26 -8.35
C ARG A 497 19.91 18.93 -9.80
N ILE A 498 21.14 19.16 -10.26
CA ILE A 498 21.56 18.77 -11.61
C ILE A 498 21.58 17.24 -11.79
N ILE A 499 21.84 16.48 -10.71
CA ILE A 499 21.93 15.01 -10.76
C ILE A 499 20.60 14.39 -11.23
N PRO A 500 19.44 14.67 -10.58
CA PRO A 500 18.14 14.26 -11.11
C PRO A 500 17.90 14.60 -12.58
N LEU A 501 18.24 15.83 -13.00
CA LEU A 501 18.08 16.25 -14.40
C LEU A 501 18.94 15.41 -15.35
N LEU A 502 20.20 15.14 -15.00
CA LEU A 502 21.09 14.30 -15.81
C LEU A 502 20.60 12.86 -15.91
N GLU A 503 20.09 12.29 -14.81
CA GLU A 503 19.47 10.96 -14.82
C GLU A 503 18.24 10.92 -15.72
N ARG A 504 17.43 11.97 -15.67
CA ARG A 504 16.23 12.11 -16.49
C ARG A 504 16.55 12.21 -17.98
N LEU A 505 17.58 12.97 -18.36
CA LEU A 505 18.05 13.04 -19.75
C LEU A 505 18.59 11.69 -20.25
N ASN A 506 19.33 10.98 -19.40
CA ASN A 506 19.81 9.63 -19.72
C ASN A 506 18.66 8.63 -19.89
N LEU A 507 17.66 8.66 -19.00
CA LEU A 507 16.46 7.85 -19.12
C LEU A 507 15.76 8.07 -20.47
N ARG A 508 15.60 9.34 -20.88
CA ARG A 508 15.03 9.68 -22.19
C ARG A 508 15.80 9.02 -23.35
N GLN A 509 17.13 9.09 -23.30
CA GLN A 509 17.97 8.49 -24.33
C GLN A 509 17.81 6.97 -24.37
N SER A 510 17.86 6.30 -23.21
CA SER A 510 17.64 4.85 -23.13
C SER A 510 16.26 4.42 -23.59
N ILE A 511 15.23 5.23 -23.33
CA ILE A 511 13.88 4.98 -23.86
C ILE A 511 13.87 5.03 -25.39
N ARG A 512 14.50 6.05 -25.99
CA ARG A 512 14.58 6.17 -27.46
C ARG A 512 15.30 4.98 -28.08
N ASP A 513 16.42 4.58 -27.49
CA ASP A 513 17.21 3.44 -27.96
C ASP A 513 16.42 2.13 -27.82
N PHE A 514 15.77 1.92 -26.67
CA PHE A 514 14.91 0.77 -26.42
C PHE A 514 13.73 0.70 -27.38
N CYS A 515 13.01 1.81 -27.59
CA CYS A 515 11.90 1.89 -28.54
C CYS A 515 12.34 1.57 -29.97
N LYS A 516 13.50 2.07 -30.39
CA LYS A 516 14.06 1.77 -31.72
C LYS A 516 14.31 0.26 -31.89
N ILE A 517 15.00 -0.34 -30.93
CA ILE A 517 15.32 -1.78 -30.95
C ILE A 517 14.05 -2.64 -30.89
N LEU A 518 13.10 -2.26 -30.04
CA LEU A 518 11.84 -2.98 -29.90
C LEU A 518 11.00 -2.89 -31.17
N LYS A 519 11.06 -1.80 -31.96
CA LYS A 519 10.40 -1.73 -33.28
C LYS A 519 11.05 -2.62 -34.33
N GLU A 520 12.38 -2.73 -34.31
CA GLU A 520 13.16 -3.49 -35.29
C GLU A 520 13.06 -5.01 -35.07
N SER A 521 12.68 -5.49 -33.87
CA SER A 521 12.50 -6.91 -33.59
C SER A 521 11.20 -7.49 -34.21
N THR A 522 11.31 -8.18 -35.34
CA THR A 522 10.14 -8.74 -36.06
C THR A 522 9.70 -10.13 -35.58
N ASN A 523 10.61 -10.93 -34.99
CA ASN A 523 10.29 -12.26 -34.45
C ASN A 523 10.44 -12.25 -32.93
N MET A 524 9.33 -12.52 -32.24
CA MET A 524 9.28 -12.69 -30.79
C MET A 524 9.28 -14.19 -30.53
N ASP A 525 10.42 -14.76 -30.14
CA ASP A 525 10.43 -16.13 -29.65
C ASP A 525 9.70 -16.13 -28.30
N ILE A 526 8.69 -17.01 -28.15
CA ILE A 526 7.82 -17.02 -26.96
C ILE A 526 8.18 -18.14 -26.02
N VAL A 527 8.30 -17.81 -24.73
CA VAL A 527 8.53 -18.82 -23.68
C VAL A 527 7.19 -19.46 -23.30
N THR A 528 7.13 -20.78 -23.28
CA THR A 528 5.92 -21.54 -22.89
C THR A 528 5.74 -21.65 -21.37
N HIS A 529 6.76 -21.28 -20.58
CA HIS A 529 6.82 -21.37 -19.13
C HIS A 529 7.53 -20.13 -18.55
N ILE A 530 7.04 -19.58 -17.44
CA ILE A 530 7.70 -18.45 -16.77
C ILE A 530 9.04 -18.94 -16.17
N PRO A 531 10.19 -18.36 -16.52
CA PRO A 531 11.48 -18.78 -15.96
C PRO A 531 11.58 -18.46 -14.46
N GLU A 532 12.04 -19.42 -13.64
CA GLU A 532 12.09 -19.28 -12.16
C GLU A 532 13.06 -18.20 -11.64
N GLU A 533 14.02 -17.74 -12.44
CA GLU A 533 15.17 -16.94 -11.98
C GLU A 533 15.14 -15.45 -12.38
N GLU A 534 14.19 -15.03 -13.21
CA GLU A 534 14.31 -13.77 -13.96
C GLU A 534 14.11 -12.49 -13.16
N ILE A 535 13.41 -12.53 -12.02
CA ILE A 535 13.24 -11.35 -11.15
C ILE A 535 14.57 -11.03 -10.43
N HIS A 536 15.43 -12.02 -10.20
CA HIS A 536 16.69 -11.83 -9.47
C HIS A 536 17.83 -11.26 -10.31
N GLN A 537 17.81 -11.47 -11.64
CA GLN A 537 18.82 -10.94 -12.57
C GLN A 537 18.58 -9.47 -12.98
N MET A 538 17.34 -8.96 -12.84
CA MET A 538 16.91 -7.61 -13.27
C MET A 538 17.68 -6.44 -12.63
N LEU A 539 18.31 -6.66 -11.48
CA LEU A 539 19.02 -5.63 -10.71
C LEU A 539 20.54 -5.85 -10.67
N CYS A 540 21.07 -6.78 -11.48
CA CYS A 540 22.46 -7.24 -11.36
C CYS A 540 23.52 -6.23 -11.84
N ASN A 541 23.13 -5.20 -12.61
CA ASN A 541 24.09 -4.22 -13.12
C ASN A 541 24.48 -3.13 -12.08
N SER A 542 23.71 -2.98 -10.99
CA SER A 542 23.99 -2.00 -9.94
C SER A 542 23.58 -2.54 -8.56
N PRO A 543 24.49 -3.18 -7.81
CA PRO A 543 24.18 -3.78 -6.51
C PRO A 543 23.60 -2.76 -5.51
N GLU A 544 23.99 -1.49 -5.61
CA GLU A 544 23.46 -0.39 -4.79
C GLU A 544 21.93 -0.25 -4.92
N ILE A 545 21.41 -0.34 -6.14
CA ILE A 545 19.96 -0.24 -6.44
C ILE A 545 19.24 -1.49 -5.93
N LYS A 546 19.84 -2.67 -6.15
CA LYS A 546 19.30 -3.95 -5.69
C LYS A 546 19.12 -3.99 -4.19
N ASP A 547 20.16 -3.58 -3.47
CA ASP A 547 20.16 -3.56 -2.02
C ASP A 547 19.20 -2.51 -1.47
N GLU A 548 19.05 -1.36 -2.14
CA GLU A 548 18.06 -0.34 -1.75
C GLU A 548 16.62 -0.86 -1.85
N PHE A 549 16.29 -1.57 -2.93
CA PHE A 549 14.96 -2.19 -3.07
C PHE A 549 14.69 -3.20 -1.95
N LEU A 550 15.69 -4.02 -1.62
CA LEU A 550 15.61 -4.95 -0.50
C LEU A 550 15.37 -4.21 0.83
N MET A 551 16.09 -3.11 1.07
CA MET A 551 15.91 -2.30 2.27
C MET A 551 14.52 -1.68 2.34
N PHE A 552 14.00 -1.12 1.24
CA PHE A 552 12.63 -0.58 1.21
C PHE A 552 11.58 -1.66 1.49
N ARG A 553 11.75 -2.85 0.89
CA ARG A 553 10.86 -3.99 1.13
C ARG A 553 10.85 -4.36 2.61
N LEU A 554 12.02 -4.50 3.24
CA LEU A 554 12.15 -4.79 4.67
C LEU A 554 11.48 -3.71 5.53
N GLN A 555 11.83 -2.44 5.32
CA GLN A 555 11.28 -1.32 6.07
C GLN A 555 9.76 -1.23 5.95
N HIS A 556 9.22 -1.47 4.77
CA HIS A 556 7.77 -1.46 4.53
C HIS A 556 7.06 -2.53 5.35
N TYR A 557 7.49 -3.80 5.25
CA TYR A 557 6.80 -4.89 5.93
C TYR A 557 7.00 -4.85 7.46
N LEU A 558 8.21 -4.55 7.93
CA LEU A 558 8.47 -4.33 9.36
C LEU A 558 7.66 -3.15 9.90
N GLY A 559 7.69 -2.00 9.20
CA GLY A 559 6.93 -0.82 9.61
C GLY A 559 5.42 -1.07 9.64
N THR A 560 4.89 -1.85 8.69
CA THR A 560 3.47 -2.23 8.66
C THR A 560 3.12 -3.17 9.81
N ALA A 561 3.98 -4.17 10.09
CA ALA A 561 3.79 -5.08 11.22
C ALA A 561 3.80 -4.33 12.56
N LEU A 562 4.70 -3.37 12.75
CA LEU A 562 4.81 -2.59 13.99
C LEU A 562 3.67 -1.58 14.19
N LYS A 563 3.03 -1.10 13.11
CA LYS A 563 1.92 -0.14 13.17
C LYS A 563 0.55 -0.80 13.28
N THR A 564 0.42 -2.08 12.92
CA THR A 564 -0.87 -2.77 12.93
C THR A 564 -1.33 -3.01 14.37
N LYS A 565 -2.58 -2.68 14.71
CA LYS A 565 -3.11 -2.83 16.08
C LYS A 565 -3.24 -4.30 16.49
N SER A 566 -2.89 -4.60 17.74
CA SER A 566 -2.85 -5.95 18.35
C SER A 566 -4.15 -6.77 18.19
N ASN A 567 -5.31 -6.10 18.13
CA ASN A 567 -6.63 -6.77 18.10
C ASN A 567 -7.22 -6.91 16.68
N SER A 568 -6.42 -6.71 15.63
CA SER A 568 -6.90 -6.81 14.24
C SER A 568 -6.70 -8.23 13.70
N PRO A 569 -7.71 -8.86 13.05
CA PRO A 569 -7.51 -10.13 12.35
C PRO A 569 -6.49 -10.02 11.20
N LYS A 570 -6.15 -8.80 10.76
CA LYS A 570 -5.11 -8.54 9.76
C LYS A 570 -3.70 -8.65 10.33
N LEU A 571 -3.53 -8.56 11.66
CA LEU A 571 -2.23 -8.54 12.31
C LEU A 571 -1.42 -9.80 11.99
N ASN A 572 -2.06 -10.96 12.07
CA ASN A 572 -1.42 -12.26 11.87
C ASN A 572 -0.80 -12.34 10.46
N LEU A 573 -1.56 -11.95 9.43
CA LEU A 573 -1.10 -11.92 8.04
C LEU A 573 0.07 -10.97 7.83
N VAL A 574 0.02 -9.78 8.45
CA VAL A 574 1.08 -8.77 8.32
C VAL A 574 2.36 -9.24 9.02
N ILE A 575 2.27 -9.80 10.22
CA ILE A 575 3.42 -10.35 10.96
C ILE A 575 4.05 -11.52 10.19
N GLN A 576 3.24 -12.44 9.68
CA GLN A 576 3.73 -13.56 8.87
C GLN A 576 4.51 -13.06 7.66
N ARG A 577 3.94 -12.10 6.92
CA ARG A 577 4.62 -11.54 5.75
C ARG A 577 5.91 -10.82 6.13
N ALA A 578 5.94 -10.11 7.25
CA ALA A 578 7.16 -9.50 7.76
C ALA A 578 8.23 -10.55 8.10
N LEU A 579 7.88 -11.63 8.81
CA LEU A 579 8.80 -12.71 9.17
C LEU A 579 9.37 -13.42 7.92
N GLN A 580 8.52 -13.68 6.92
CA GLN A 580 8.95 -14.24 5.65
C GLN A 580 9.95 -13.32 4.93
N VAL A 581 9.65 -12.02 4.83
CA VAL A 581 10.52 -11.04 4.16
C VAL A 581 11.85 -10.87 4.90
N ILE A 582 11.83 -10.87 6.23
CA ILE A 582 13.06 -10.83 7.05
C ILE A 582 13.92 -12.05 6.75
N GLY A 583 13.34 -13.26 6.82
CA GLY A 583 14.05 -14.50 6.54
C GLY A 583 14.60 -14.58 5.11
N GLU A 584 13.86 -14.08 4.11
CA GLU A 584 14.34 -13.96 2.72
C GLU A 584 15.53 -13.00 2.60
N SER A 585 15.50 -11.89 3.34
CA SER A 585 16.51 -10.83 3.22
C SER A 585 17.81 -11.14 3.96
N ILE A 586 17.76 -11.95 5.01
CA ILE A 586 18.95 -12.47 5.71
C ILE A 586 19.46 -13.79 5.11
N LYS A 587 18.80 -14.30 4.07
CA LYS A 587 19.25 -15.48 3.33
C LYS A 587 20.41 -15.07 2.42
N ILE A 588 21.59 -15.53 2.81
CA ILE A 588 22.84 -15.43 2.07
C ILE A 588 22.85 -16.60 1.06
N GLU A 589 22.15 -16.46 -0.05
CA GLU A 589 22.33 -17.37 -1.19
C GLU A 589 23.54 -16.96 -2.01
N GLN A 590 24.24 -17.98 -2.51
CA GLN A 590 25.51 -17.89 -3.19
C GLN A 590 25.39 -17.06 -4.49
N GLU A 591 26.23 -16.04 -4.65
CA GLU A 591 26.95 -15.63 -5.88
C GLU A 591 27.33 -14.14 -5.93
N ASN A 592 26.70 -13.26 -5.14
CA ASN A 592 27.10 -11.85 -5.11
C ASN A 592 27.63 -11.42 -3.73
N PRO A 593 28.96 -11.47 -3.52
CA PRO A 593 29.62 -10.94 -2.31
C PRO A 593 29.28 -9.47 -2.06
N ALA A 594 28.78 -8.75 -3.07
CA ALA A 594 28.56 -7.32 -3.03
C ALA A 594 27.29 -6.85 -2.28
N SER A 595 26.46 -7.78 -1.81
CA SER A 595 25.14 -7.48 -1.26
C SER A 595 25.15 -7.17 0.25
N PHE A 596 24.31 -6.23 0.68
CA PHE A 596 24.12 -5.87 2.10
C PHE A 596 23.46 -6.95 2.97
N ARG A 597 23.01 -8.07 2.38
CA ARG A 597 22.42 -9.20 3.13
C ARG A 597 23.35 -9.72 4.23
N HIS A 598 24.65 -9.69 4.00
CA HIS A 598 25.65 -10.07 5.02
C HIS A 598 25.65 -9.12 6.23
N LEU A 599 25.48 -7.81 6.00
CA LEU A 599 25.37 -6.82 7.08
C LEU A 599 24.07 -7.00 7.88
N LEU A 600 22.96 -7.31 7.20
CA LEU A 600 21.71 -7.66 7.88
C LEU A 600 21.84 -8.94 8.71
N HIS A 601 22.53 -9.96 8.19
CA HIS A 601 22.79 -11.19 8.93
C HIS A 601 23.64 -10.93 10.18
N SER A 602 24.72 -10.14 10.06
CA SER A 602 25.65 -9.89 11.17
C SER A 602 25.14 -8.93 12.24
N CYS A 603 24.08 -8.17 11.97
CA CYS A 603 23.47 -7.32 13.00
C CYS A 603 22.54 -8.07 13.97
N LEU A 604 22.29 -9.38 13.73
CA LEU A 604 21.43 -10.22 14.55
C LEU A 604 22.23 -11.38 15.18
N PRO A 605 21.89 -11.82 16.39
CA PRO A 605 22.48 -13.01 16.99
C PRO A 605 22.25 -14.27 16.13
N ASN A 606 23.21 -15.21 16.11
CA ASN A 606 23.14 -16.44 15.31
C ASN A 606 21.83 -17.24 15.57
N LYS A 607 21.42 -17.34 16.84
CA LYS A 607 20.16 -18.00 17.23
C LYS A 607 18.92 -17.32 16.63
N VAL A 608 18.90 -15.98 16.63
CA VAL A 608 17.84 -15.18 16.00
C VAL A 608 17.78 -15.45 14.50
N VAL A 609 18.93 -15.46 13.84
CA VAL A 609 19.04 -15.72 12.41
C VAL A 609 18.55 -17.14 12.06
N SER A 610 18.94 -18.16 12.82
CA SER A 610 18.48 -19.54 12.57
C SER A 610 16.96 -19.65 12.68
N THR A 611 16.37 -19.05 13.72
CA THR A 611 14.92 -19.04 13.93
C THR A 611 14.21 -18.34 12.77
N LEU A 612 14.71 -17.18 12.33
CA LEU A 612 14.14 -16.42 11.21
C LEU A 612 14.26 -17.14 9.86
N LYS A 613 15.31 -17.93 9.65
CA LYS A 613 15.46 -18.79 8.46
C LYS A 613 14.47 -19.96 8.50
N GLN A 614 14.36 -20.63 9.64
CA GLN A 614 13.44 -21.76 9.83
C GLN A 614 11.99 -21.32 9.62
N ILE A 615 11.57 -20.23 10.27
CA ILE A 615 10.20 -19.75 10.14
C ILE A 615 9.88 -19.30 8.72
N ARG A 616 10.82 -18.68 7.99
CA ARG A 616 10.62 -18.36 6.58
C ARG A 616 10.39 -19.61 5.74
N ASN A 617 11.19 -20.67 5.96
CA ASN A 617 11.05 -21.91 5.21
C ASN A 617 9.69 -22.56 5.49
N VAL A 618 9.26 -22.60 6.75
CA VAL A 618 7.94 -23.11 7.12
C VAL A 618 6.84 -22.26 6.46
N LEU A 619 6.90 -20.93 6.58
CA LEU A 619 5.91 -20.02 5.99
C LEU A 619 5.85 -20.09 4.45
N SER A 620 6.96 -20.37 3.76
CA SER A 620 6.96 -20.50 2.30
C SER A 620 6.31 -21.79 1.77
N HIS A 621 6.11 -22.80 2.62
CA HIS A 621 5.56 -24.10 2.23
C HIS A 621 4.16 -24.37 2.80
N LEU A 622 3.56 -23.42 3.53
CA LEU A 622 2.21 -23.56 4.07
C LEU A 622 1.15 -23.14 3.04
N GLU A 623 0.13 -23.98 2.86
CA GLU A 623 -0.98 -23.70 1.95
C GLU A 623 -2.06 -22.81 2.60
N ASN A 624 -2.67 -21.92 1.80
CA ASN A 624 -3.61 -20.88 2.26
C ASN A 624 -4.77 -21.39 3.15
N TYR A 625 -5.24 -22.63 2.96
CA TYR A 625 -6.33 -23.19 3.77
C TYR A 625 -5.87 -23.72 5.15
N GLN A 626 -4.59 -24.07 5.31
CA GLN A 626 -4.05 -24.63 6.56
C GLN A 626 -3.98 -23.57 7.67
N PHE A 627 -3.92 -22.29 7.30
CA PHE A 627 -3.79 -21.17 8.24
C PHE A 627 -5.08 -20.86 9.01
N SER A 628 -6.23 -20.85 8.33
CA SER A 628 -7.50 -20.48 8.97
C SER A 628 -7.92 -21.44 10.07
N PHE A 629 -7.47 -22.69 10.00
CA PHE A 629 -7.79 -23.75 10.95
C PHE A 629 -6.81 -23.81 12.13
N LYS A 630 -5.50 -23.58 11.92
CA LYS A 630 -4.50 -23.58 13.00
C LYS A 630 -4.61 -22.38 13.95
N PHE A 631 -5.14 -21.24 13.49
CA PHE A 631 -5.12 -19.99 14.27
C PHE A 631 -6.47 -19.55 14.83
N LYS A 632 -7.56 -20.27 14.55
CA LYS A 632 -8.83 -20.04 15.24
C LYS A 632 -8.83 -20.59 16.67
N THR A 633 -7.81 -21.37 17.03
CA THR A 633 -7.72 -22.13 18.28
C THR A 633 -6.74 -21.56 19.31
N GLU A 634 -5.89 -20.60 18.95
CA GLU A 634 -4.92 -19.98 19.87
C GLU A 634 -5.21 -18.49 20.05
N GLU A 635 -5.26 -18.04 21.31
CA GLU A 635 -5.65 -16.69 21.71
C GLU A 635 -4.70 -15.61 21.15
N ASN A 636 -5.23 -14.40 20.92
CA ASN A 636 -4.62 -13.28 20.18
C ASN A 636 -3.27 -12.76 20.71
N ASP A 637 -2.78 -13.20 21.87
CA ASP A 637 -1.69 -12.54 22.59
C ASP A 637 -0.30 -12.78 21.96
N ILE A 638 -0.05 -13.95 21.37
CA ILE A 638 1.26 -14.31 20.80
C ILE A 638 1.74 -13.33 19.71
N PHE A 639 0.83 -12.85 18.88
CA PHE A 639 1.15 -11.92 17.80
C PHE A 639 1.52 -10.53 18.32
N SER A 640 0.89 -10.08 19.42
CA SER A 640 1.26 -8.81 20.06
C SER A 640 2.65 -8.85 20.68
N GLU A 641 3.07 -10.01 21.20
CA GLU A 641 4.41 -10.21 21.74
C GLU A 641 5.45 -10.33 20.62
N ILE A 642 5.13 -11.03 19.51
CA ILE A 642 5.98 -11.06 18.31
C ILE A 642 6.24 -9.66 17.77
N GLN A 643 5.27 -8.73 17.82
CA GLN A 643 5.52 -7.34 17.43
C GLN A 643 6.64 -6.68 18.24
N SER A 644 6.75 -7.00 19.53
CA SER A 644 7.82 -6.49 20.40
C SER A 644 9.18 -7.04 19.98
N GLU A 645 9.25 -8.33 19.62
CA GLU A 645 10.47 -8.97 19.08
C GLU A 645 10.86 -8.38 17.71
N LEU A 646 9.87 -8.15 16.83
CA LEU A 646 10.06 -7.47 15.55
C LEU A 646 10.58 -6.03 15.75
N GLN A 647 10.20 -5.36 16.85
CA GLN A 647 10.72 -4.04 17.16
C GLN A 647 12.21 -4.09 17.50
N GLY A 648 12.65 -5.12 18.24
CA GLY A 648 14.07 -5.39 18.50
C GLY A 648 14.85 -5.61 17.21
N ILE A 649 14.34 -6.50 16.33
CA ILE A 649 14.93 -6.76 15.01
C ILE A 649 15.01 -5.48 14.17
N SER A 650 13.94 -4.70 14.12
CA SER A 650 13.89 -3.45 13.37
C SER A 650 14.95 -2.44 13.84
N ARG A 651 15.20 -2.34 15.15
CA ARG A 651 16.25 -1.45 15.70
C ARG A 651 17.65 -1.90 15.32
N SER A 652 17.90 -3.20 15.23
CA SER A 652 19.18 -3.75 14.76
C SER A 652 19.44 -3.43 13.28
N PHE A 653 18.41 -3.51 12.43
CA PHE A 653 18.55 -3.18 11.01
C PHE A 653 18.77 -1.69 10.71
N GLU A 654 18.42 -0.76 11.62
CA GLU A 654 18.58 0.69 11.40
C GLU A 654 20.00 1.09 10.97
N ILE A 655 21.03 0.43 11.52
CA ILE A 655 22.43 0.72 11.21
C ILE A 655 22.73 0.37 9.76
N VAL A 656 22.24 -0.78 9.30
CA VAL A 656 22.42 -1.27 7.93
C VAL A 656 21.69 -0.36 6.95
N TYR A 657 20.49 0.11 7.31
CA TYR A 657 19.76 1.11 6.52
C TYR A 657 20.55 2.41 6.35
N ASP A 658 21.20 2.90 7.41
CA ASP A 658 22.00 4.14 7.35
C ASP A 658 23.26 3.97 6.49
N VAL A 659 23.96 2.83 6.57
CA VAL A 659 25.14 2.53 5.72
C VAL A 659 24.72 2.46 4.25
N GLN A 660 23.68 1.68 3.96
CA GLN A 660 23.18 1.50 2.59
C GLN A 660 22.72 2.83 2.00
N ARG A 661 21.98 3.64 2.75
CA ARG A 661 21.55 4.97 2.30
C ARG A 661 22.73 5.85 1.90
N THR A 662 23.81 5.83 2.68
CA THR A 662 24.99 6.65 2.36
C THR A 662 25.71 6.13 1.13
N ARG A 663 25.93 4.81 1.04
CA ARG A 663 26.54 4.19 -0.16
C ARG A 663 25.76 4.52 -1.41
N LEU A 664 24.43 4.47 -1.34
CA LEU A 664 23.57 4.82 -2.47
C LEU A 664 23.74 6.30 -2.85
N ILE A 665 23.72 7.23 -1.88
CA ILE A 665 23.92 8.66 -2.16
C ILE A 665 25.28 8.89 -2.83
N ASP A 666 26.36 8.32 -2.29
CA ASP A 666 27.72 8.45 -2.86
C ASP A 666 27.78 7.88 -4.28
N PHE A 667 27.16 6.73 -4.52
CA PHE A 667 27.03 6.13 -5.84
C PHE A 667 26.31 7.06 -6.82
N LEU A 668 25.15 7.59 -6.45
CA LEU A 668 24.35 8.47 -7.32
C LEU A 668 25.11 9.77 -7.66
N ILE A 669 25.92 10.29 -6.74
CA ILE A 669 26.73 11.49 -6.99
C ILE A 669 27.87 11.21 -7.93
N ASN A 670 28.62 10.12 -7.70
CA ASN A 670 29.71 9.73 -8.59
C ASN A 670 29.17 9.46 -10.02
N LEU A 671 28.01 8.81 -10.12
CA LEU A 671 27.32 8.60 -11.38
C LEU A 671 26.94 9.94 -12.06
N GLY A 672 26.38 10.87 -11.30
CA GLY A 672 26.03 12.22 -11.78
C GLY A 672 27.24 12.98 -12.32
N PHE A 673 28.38 12.96 -11.62
CA PHE A 673 29.63 13.59 -12.10
C PHE A 673 30.15 12.96 -13.39
N GLN A 674 30.19 11.63 -13.47
CA GLN A 674 30.62 10.94 -14.70
C GLN A 674 29.76 11.33 -15.90
N ARG A 675 28.45 11.53 -15.69
CA ARG A 675 27.53 11.95 -16.75
C ARG A 675 27.73 13.41 -17.14
N PHE A 676 27.97 14.27 -16.15
CA PHE A 676 28.31 15.67 -16.39
C PHE A 676 29.59 15.82 -17.23
N GLU A 677 30.64 15.04 -16.94
CA GLU A 677 31.90 15.04 -17.71
C GLU A 677 31.71 14.60 -19.17
N LYS A 678 30.84 13.62 -19.42
CA LYS A 678 30.53 13.11 -20.77
C LYS A 678 29.87 14.16 -21.67
N LEU A 679 29.21 15.17 -21.11
CA LEU A 679 28.59 16.25 -21.86
C LEU A 679 29.59 17.25 -22.48
N LYS A 680 30.92 17.03 -22.32
CA LYS A 680 32.01 17.82 -22.94
C LYS A 680 31.82 19.35 -22.82
N ILE A 681 31.56 19.82 -21.61
CA ILE A 681 31.39 21.25 -21.36
C ILE A 681 32.77 21.91 -21.34
N SER A 682 33.16 22.54 -22.45
CA SER A 682 34.50 23.13 -22.62
C SER A 682 34.70 24.49 -21.95
N ASP A 683 33.67 25.13 -21.37
CA ASP A 683 33.80 26.52 -20.87
C ASP A 683 33.10 26.86 -19.54
N SER A 684 32.62 25.89 -18.74
CA SER A 684 31.93 26.20 -17.46
C SER A 684 32.80 26.01 -16.21
N THR A 685 34.06 26.44 -16.25
CA THR A 685 34.98 26.36 -15.10
C THR A 685 34.61 27.31 -13.95
N ASN A 686 33.64 28.22 -14.13
CA ASN A 686 33.27 29.22 -13.12
C ASN A 686 31.92 29.00 -12.41
N THR A 687 31.11 28.00 -12.78
CA THR A 687 29.75 27.82 -12.19
C THR A 687 29.58 26.60 -11.29
N LEU A 688 30.48 25.61 -11.31
CA LEU A 688 30.48 24.53 -10.31
C LEU A 688 31.62 24.75 -9.31
N THR A 689 31.27 25.24 -8.11
CA THR A 689 32.05 24.96 -6.89
C THR A 689 32.39 23.47 -6.86
N SER A 690 33.69 23.21 -6.79
CA SER A 690 34.33 21.94 -7.14
C SER A 690 33.62 20.70 -6.59
N GLU A 691 33.63 19.59 -7.34
CA GLU A 691 33.27 18.23 -6.87
C GLU A 691 33.74 17.95 -5.43
N LYS A 692 34.92 18.48 -5.10
CA LYS A 692 35.56 18.43 -3.78
C LYS A 692 34.71 19.06 -2.67
N ASP A 693 34.00 20.16 -2.93
CA ASP A 693 33.15 20.85 -1.94
C ASP A 693 31.85 20.08 -1.66
N ILE A 694 31.25 19.48 -2.69
CA ILE A 694 30.06 18.62 -2.56
C ILE A 694 30.42 17.35 -1.78
N LYS A 695 31.52 16.68 -2.15
CA LYS A 695 32.04 15.52 -1.43
C LYS A 695 32.36 15.86 0.04
N LYS A 696 32.98 17.00 0.31
CA LYS A 696 33.35 17.44 1.67
C LYS A 696 32.14 17.73 2.56
N GLU A 697 31.07 18.34 2.05
CA GLU A 697 29.86 18.59 2.85
C GLU A 697 29.02 17.32 3.07
N LEU A 698 28.99 16.41 2.09
CA LEU A 698 28.38 15.09 2.28
C LEU A 698 29.12 14.28 3.34
N GLN A 699 30.44 14.24 3.26
CA GLN A 699 31.27 13.69 4.33
C GLN A 699 30.92 14.33 5.67
N ARG A 700 30.78 15.66 5.74
CA ARG A 700 30.38 16.38 6.97
C ARG A 700 28.98 15.97 7.49
N ARG A 701 27.98 15.84 6.62
CA ARG A 701 26.62 15.40 6.97
C ARG A 701 26.59 13.96 7.46
N THR A 702 27.37 13.09 6.82
CA THR A 702 27.51 11.68 7.21
C THR A 702 28.26 11.56 8.55
N SER A 703 29.28 12.37 8.80
CA SER A 703 29.98 12.43 10.10
C SER A 703 29.06 12.88 11.25
N LEU A 704 28.09 13.77 11.00
CA LEU A 704 27.11 14.24 11.99
C LEU A 704 26.05 13.19 12.38
N SER A 705 25.65 12.30 11.47
CA SER A 705 24.74 11.18 11.80
C SER A 705 25.47 10.09 12.59
N PHE A 706 26.75 9.90 12.29
CA PHE A 706 27.62 8.88 12.90
C PHE A 706 27.92 9.15 14.38
N GLU A 707 28.14 10.41 14.78
CA GLU A 707 28.42 10.77 16.18
C GLU A 707 27.31 10.35 17.15
N LYS A 708 26.05 10.28 16.68
CA LYS A 708 24.90 9.87 17.50
C LYS A 708 24.74 8.35 17.61
N LYS A 709 25.41 7.57 16.77
CA LYS A 709 25.21 6.10 16.63
C LYS A 709 26.51 5.28 16.65
N SER A 710 27.65 5.90 16.94
CA SER A 710 29.00 5.31 16.85
C SER A 710 29.13 3.94 17.54
N TYR A 711 28.52 3.75 18.71
CA TYR A 711 28.57 2.49 19.44
C TYR A 711 27.97 1.30 18.67
N ARG A 712 26.88 1.53 17.93
CA ARG A 712 26.17 0.49 17.17
C ARG A 712 26.97 0.00 15.96
N TYR A 713 27.70 0.91 15.31
CA TYR A 713 28.61 0.55 14.22
C TYR A 713 29.77 -0.32 14.71
N LYS A 714 30.28 -0.07 15.93
CA LYS A 714 31.31 -0.91 16.57
C LYS A 714 30.77 -2.33 16.87
N ILE A 715 29.51 -2.46 17.28
CA ILE A 715 28.88 -3.78 17.50
C ILE A 715 28.78 -4.55 16.17
N LEU A 716 28.29 -3.92 15.11
CA LEU A 716 28.20 -4.53 13.79
C LEU A 716 29.58 -4.99 13.27
N TRP A 717 30.59 -4.14 13.46
CA TRP A 717 31.99 -4.43 13.15
C TRP A 717 32.49 -5.68 13.89
N ARG A 718 32.28 -5.73 15.21
CA ARG A 718 32.67 -6.87 16.04
C ARG A 718 32.00 -8.17 15.60
N ASN A 719 30.69 -8.15 15.39
CA ASN A 719 29.94 -9.33 14.97
C ASN A 719 30.42 -9.90 13.62
N LEU A 720 30.85 -9.04 12.69
CA LEU A 720 31.45 -9.48 11.42
C LEU A 720 32.80 -10.18 11.65
N LEU A 721 33.64 -9.63 12.53
CA LEU A 721 34.93 -10.22 12.87
C LEU A 721 34.80 -11.54 13.63
N ASP A 722 33.88 -11.61 14.59
CA ASP A 722 33.57 -12.83 15.33
C ASP A 722 33.06 -13.92 14.37
N ALA A 723 32.23 -13.58 13.39
CA ALA A 723 31.78 -14.50 12.34
C ALA A 723 32.94 -14.99 11.44
N ILE A 724 33.89 -14.13 11.07
CA ILE A 724 35.10 -14.53 10.35
C ILE A 724 35.90 -15.54 11.19
N GLN A 725 36.09 -15.25 12.49
CA GLN A 725 36.85 -16.08 13.41
C GLN A 725 36.20 -17.45 13.63
N GLU A 726 34.88 -17.52 13.82
CA GLU A 726 34.13 -18.77 13.93
C GLU A 726 34.31 -19.65 12.69
N ARG A 727 34.25 -19.05 11.49
CA ARG A 727 34.42 -19.78 10.22
C ARG A 727 35.85 -20.26 10.00
N LEU A 728 36.84 -19.46 10.37
CA LEU A 728 38.26 -19.85 10.36
C LEU A 728 38.58 -20.95 11.38
N ASN A 729 37.90 -20.94 12.53
CA ASN A 729 38.03 -22.00 13.52
C ASN A 729 37.34 -23.30 13.07
N ALA A 730 36.19 -23.20 12.38
CA ALA A 730 35.53 -24.37 11.79
C ALA A 730 36.41 -25.06 10.72
N LEU A 731 37.22 -24.31 9.97
CA LEU A 731 38.24 -24.84 9.04
C LEU A 731 39.28 -25.74 9.71
N LYS A 732 39.70 -25.42 10.94
CA LYS A 732 40.67 -26.24 11.68
C LYS A 732 40.09 -27.61 12.06
N ASN A 733 38.77 -27.71 12.16
CA ASN A 733 38.09 -28.82 12.83
C ASN A 733 37.22 -29.68 11.88
N SER A 734 37.23 -29.46 10.56
CA SER A 734 36.24 -30.05 9.65
C SER A 734 36.78 -30.54 8.30
N LYS A 735 36.01 -31.44 7.66
CA LYS A 735 36.21 -31.97 6.30
C LYS A 735 35.54 -31.12 5.18
N TYR A 736 35.14 -29.87 5.44
CA TYR A 736 34.49 -29.06 4.41
C TYR A 736 35.44 -28.79 3.24
N SER A 737 34.91 -28.67 2.01
CA SER A 737 35.74 -28.27 0.88
C SER A 737 36.28 -26.86 1.12
N LEU A 738 37.58 -26.73 0.97
CA LEU A 738 38.33 -25.51 1.20
C LEU A 738 37.80 -24.33 0.35
N GLN A 739 37.30 -24.63 -0.85
CA GLN A 739 36.63 -23.69 -1.75
C GLN A 739 35.36 -23.07 -1.14
N THR A 740 34.50 -23.86 -0.49
CA THR A 740 33.29 -23.35 0.15
C THR A 740 33.62 -22.40 1.30
N VAL A 741 34.70 -22.66 2.04
CA VAL A 741 35.09 -21.77 3.14
C VAL A 741 35.78 -20.50 2.66
N ILE A 742 36.64 -20.58 1.64
CA ILE A 742 37.24 -19.38 1.02
C ILE A 742 36.14 -18.49 0.44
N LYS A 743 35.13 -19.07 -0.22
CA LYS A 743 33.93 -18.35 -0.69
C LYS A 743 33.24 -17.64 0.47
N ASN A 744 32.92 -18.36 1.55
CA ASN A 744 32.28 -17.79 2.74
C ASN A 744 33.10 -16.68 3.43
N ILE A 745 34.43 -16.79 3.48
CA ILE A 745 35.30 -15.75 4.08
C ILE A 745 35.34 -14.51 3.18
N THR A 746 35.48 -14.71 1.88
CA THR A 746 35.44 -13.63 0.88
C THR A 746 34.12 -12.85 0.97
N ASP A 747 33.02 -13.58 1.15
CA ASP A 747 31.68 -13.03 1.32
C ASP A 747 31.53 -12.18 2.60
N ILE A 748 32.27 -12.45 3.69
CA ILE A 748 32.25 -11.65 4.93
C ILE A 748 33.29 -10.52 4.91
N LEU A 749 34.39 -10.66 4.17
CA LEU A 749 35.40 -9.59 4.02
C LEU A 749 34.88 -8.42 3.17
N TYR A 750 34.01 -8.67 2.20
CA TYR A 750 33.38 -7.60 1.43
C TYR A 750 32.62 -6.58 2.31
N PRO A 751 31.61 -6.97 3.12
CA PRO A 751 30.87 -6.03 3.95
C PRO A 751 31.76 -5.34 5.00
N LEU A 752 32.83 -6.01 5.46
CA LEU A 752 33.83 -5.42 6.34
C LEU A 752 34.61 -4.29 5.66
N ILE A 753 35.11 -4.51 4.43
CA ILE A 753 35.79 -3.49 3.62
C ILE A 753 34.87 -2.31 3.35
N HIS A 754 33.59 -2.56 3.06
CA HIS A 754 32.62 -1.48 2.86
C HIS A 754 32.39 -0.67 4.12
N LEU A 755 32.19 -1.34 5.25
CA LEU A 755 32.05 -0.68 6.54
C LEU A 755 33.31 0.14 6.87
N MET A 756 34.52 -0.36 6.62
CA MET A 756 35.76 0.40 6.79
C MET A 756 35.86 1.61 5.86
N THR A 757 35.59 1.40 4.57
CA THR A 757 35.67 2.47 3.56
C THR A 757 34.70 3.58 3.91
N PHE A 758 33.50 3.22 4.37
CA PHE A 758 32.51 4.16 4.91
C PHE A 758 33.03 4.89 6.17
N LEU A 759 33.63 4.18 7.13
CA LEU A 759 34.19 4.76 8.36
C LEU A 759 35.41 5.67 8.10
N GLN A 760 36.20 5.37 7.07
CA GLN A 760 37.31 6.19 6.62
C GLN A 760 36.83 7.44 5.88
N ASN A 761 35.87 7.29 4.96
CA ASN A 761 35.28 8.41 4.22
C ASN A 761 34.58 9.43 5.13
N THR A 762 34.12 8.99 6.31
CA THR A 762 33.52 9.87 7.34
C THR A 762 34.54 10.51 8.29
N GLY A 763 35.85 10.27 8.07
CA GLY A 763 36.95 10.84 8.85
C GLY A 763 37.08 10.28 10.27
N LYS A 764 36.51 9.09 10.54
CA LYS A 764 36.44 8.50 11.88
C LYS A 764 37.47 7.38 12.10
N ILE A 765 38.04 6.82 11.03
CA ILE A 765 39.22 5.95 11.08
C ILE A 765 40.33 6.62 10.27
N THR A 766 41.47 6.88 10.91
CA THR A 766 42.68 7.46 10.26
C THR A 766 43.68 6.40 9.81
N ASN A 767 43.46 5.13 10.16
CA ASN A 767 44.40 4.05 9.90
C ASN A 767 44.16 3.46 8.49
N THR A 768 44.77 4.09 7.49
CA THR A 768 44.78 3.66 6.09
C THR A 768 45.45 2.30 5.90
N ASP A 769 46.47 2.00 6.72
CA ASP A 769 47.27 0.78 6.61
C ASP A 769 46.43 -0.48 6.88
N LEU A 770 45.41 -0.37 7.75
CA LEU A 770 44.49 -1.47 8.02
C LEU A 770 43.54 -1.74 6.85
N LEU A 771 42.97 -0.69 6.24
CA LEU A 771 42.10 -0.86 5.06
C LEU A 771 42.90 -1.45 3.89
N ASP A 772 44.11 -0.93 3.66
CA ASP A 772 45.01 -1.41 2.61
C ASP A 772 45.41 -2.87 2.85
N SER A 773 45.65 -3.25 4.11
CA SER A 773 45.89 -4.64 4.50
C SER A 773 44.68 -5.53 4.20
N ILE A 774 43.45 -5.16 4.61
CA ILE A 774 42.26 -5.99 4.34
C ILE A 774 41.99 -6.08 2.83
N GLN A 775 42.14 -4.99 2.07
CA GLN A 775 41.96 -4.99 0.62
C GLN A 775 42.99 -5.87 -0.10
N LYS A 776 44.26 -5.85 0.35
CA LYS A 776 45.32 -6.73 -0.14
C LYS A 776 44.98 -8.20 0.10
N HIS A 777 44.60 -8.56 1.32
CA HIS A 777 44.25 -9.94 1.66
C HIS A 777 42.99 -10.42 0.92
N LYS A 778 41.98 -9.57 0.72
CA LYS A 778 40.83 -9.92 -0.12
C LYS A 778 41.27 -10.27 -1.54
N LYS A 779 42.10 -9.44 -2.18
CA LYS A 779 42.63 -9.73 -3.54
C LYS A 779 43.41 -11.04 -3.56
N GLU A 780 44.20 -11.32 -2.53
CA GLU A 780 44.93 -12.57 -2.40
C GLU A 780 43.99 -13.78 -2.28
N LEU A 781 42.86 -13.66 -1.56
CA LEU A 781 41.84 -14.70 -1.41
C LEU A 781 41.02 -14.93 -2.68
N ASP A 782 40.65 -13.85 -3.37
CA ASP A 782 40.00 -13.93 -4.69
C ASP A 782 40.90 -14.71 -5.68
N LEU A 783 42.22 -14.47 -5.65
CA LEU A 783 43.21 -15.23 -6.42
C LEU A 783 43.36 -16.69 -5.97
N CYS A 784 43.05 -17.00 -4.70
CA CYS A 784 43.07 -18.38 -4.18
C CYS A 784 41.90 -19.22 -4.70
N LEU A 785 40.75 -18.61 -4.96
CA LEU A 785 39.61 -19.30 -5.58
C LEU A 785 39.97 -19.84 -6.99
N SER A 786 41.03 -19.29 -7.60
CA SER A 786 41.60 -19.71 -8.90
C SER A 786 42.89 -20.56 -8.83
N SER A 787 43.37 -20.95 -7.65
CA SER A 787 44.71 -21.56 -7.45
C SER A 787 44.66 -22.82 -6.56
N SER A 788 45.55 -23.80 -6.81
CA SER A 788 45.61 -25.09 -6.10
C SER A 788 46.41 -25.09 -4.79
N ASP A 789 46.97 -23.97 -4.36
CA ASP A 789 47.95 -23.94 -3.26
C ASP A 789 47.38 -23.28 -1.99
N VAL A 790 46.71 -24.10 -1.17
CA VAL A 790 45.66 -23.61 -0.27
C VAL A 790 45.99 -23.72 1.24
N LEU A 791 46.95 -24.55 1.63
CA LEU A 791 47.28 -24.80 3.05
C LEU A 791 48.10 -23.69 3.71
N LYS A 792 49.04 -23.06 2.97
CA LYS A 792 49.89 -21.98 3.49
C LYS A 792 49.08 -20.72 3.83
N LYS A 793 47.99 -20.49 3.10
CA LYS A 793 47.18 -19.27 3.15
C LYS A 793 46.10 -19.28 4.23
N THR A 794 45.76 -20.46 4.76
CA THR A 794 44.87 -20.60 5.93
C THR A 794 45.49 -19.99 7.19
N GLN A 795 46.81 -20.07 7.34
CA GLN A 795 47.52 -19.48 8.48
C GLN A 795 47.55 -17.95 8.39
N ASP A 796 47.83 -17.39 7.21
CA ASP A 796 47.79 -15.93 6.96
C ASP A 796 46.39 -15.34 7.26
N LEU A 797 45.32 -16.07 6.92
CA LEU A 797 43.94 -15.72 7.24
C LEU A 797 43.63 -15.70 8.75
N ILE A 798 44.17 -16.67 9.49
CA ILE A 798 44.02 -16.76 10.95
C ILE A 798 44.78 -15.64 11.64
N ASP A 799 45.92 -15.23 11.09
CA ASP A 799 46.72 -14.15 11.66
C ASP A 799 46.09 -12.79 11.34
N LEU A 800 45.54 -12.59 10.14
CA LEU A 800 44.71 -11.42 9.80
C LEU A 800 43.49 -11.29 10.73
N SER A 801 42.79 -12.38 11.04
CA SER A 801 41.61 -12.30 11.91
C SER A 801 41.96 -11.95 13.36
N LYS A 802 43.10 -12.44 13.87
CA LYS A 802 43.62 -12.04 15.19
C LYS A 802 44.02 -10.57 15.21
N ASP A 803 44.69 -10.09 14.18
CA ASP A 803 45.10 -8.69 14.08
C ASP A 803 43.88 -7.75 14.06
N LEU A 804 42.83 -8.14 13.34
CA LEU A 804 41.57 -7.40 13.29
C LEU A 804 40.81 -7.42 14.63
N LEU A 805 40.81 -8.53 15.35
CA LEU A 805 40.20 -8.63 16.68
C LEU A 805 40.97 -7.82 17.73
N ASN A 806 42.29 -7.88 17.73
CA ASN A 806 43.15 -7.11 18.63
C ASN A 806 42.95 -5.59 18.46
N PHE A 807 42.67 -5.13 17.25
CA PHE A 807 42.34 -3.73 16.99
C PHE A 807 41.02 -3.29 17.66
N THR A 808 40.05 -4.20 17.81
CA THR A 808 38.76 -3.87 18.43
C THR A 808 38.79 -3.85 19.95
N SER A 809 39.62 -4.69 20.56
CA SER A 809 39.77 -4.81 22.02
C SER A 809 40.46 -3.61 22.65
N GLU A 810 41.31 -2.88 21.92
CA GLU A 810 41.90 -1.61 22.40
C GLU A 810 40.85 -0.48 22.61
N SER A 811 39.62 -0.64 22.10
CA SER A 811 38.53 0.35 22.22
C SER A 811 37.53 0.11 23.38
N GLU A 812 37.75 -0.92 24.21
CA GLU A 812 36.79 -1.54 25.15
C GLU A 812 36.39 -0.76 26.43
N LYS A 813 36.59 0.56 26.53
CA LYS A 813 36.21 1.28 27.76
C LYS A 813 34.73 1.71 27.87
N GLU A 814 33.88 1.39 26.91
CA GLU A 814 32.43 1.67 26.99
C GLU A 814 31.64 0.37 27.08
N LYS A 815 30.89 0.22 28.19
CA LYS A 815 30.10 -0.97 28.54
C LYS A 815 29.22 -1.44 27.37
N SER A 816 29.36 -2.72 27.04
CA SER A 816 28.51 -3.45 26.11
C SER A 816 27.09 -3.60 26.66
N GLU A 817 26.16 -2.76 26.21
CA GLU A 817 24.77 -3.19 26.10
C GLU A 817 24.73 -4.11 24.86
N GLU A 818 24.66 -5.42 25.08
CA GLU A 818 24.32 -6.36 24.00
C GLU A 818 23.00 -5.92 23.34
N LEU A 819 22.89 -6.07 22.02
CA LEU A 819 21.62 -5.91 21.33
C LEU A 819 20.67 -7.02 21.83
N ASP A 820 19.87 -6.70 22.87
CA ASP A 820 18.88 -7.60 23.48
C ASP A 820 17.72 -7.85 22.50
N VAL A 821 17.96 -8.73 21.53
CA VAL A 821 16.96 -9.19 20.56
C VAL A 821 16.58 -10.62 20.91
N SER A 822 15.44 -10.78 21.58
CA SER A 822 14.81 -12.08 21.82
C SER A 822 13.87 -12.46 20.67
N VAL A 823 13.84 -13.75 20.33
CA VAL A 823 12.88 -14.35 19.36
C VAL A 823 12.08 -15.49 19.98
N THR A 824 11.89 -15.48 21.29
CA THR A 824 11.26 -16.58 22.04
C THR A 824 9.82 -16.82 21.59
N ARG A 825 9.08 -15.78 21.22
CA ARG A 825 7.70 -15.87 20.73
C ARG A 825 7.63 -16.25 19.27
N ILE A 826 8.56 -15.76 18.44
CA ILE A 826 8.75 -16.26 17.08
C ILE A 826 9.10 -17.76 17.10
N GLU A 827 9.93 -18.23 18.04
CA GLU A 827 10.23 -19.66 18.24
C GLU A 827 9.00 -20.46 18.68
N THR A 828 8.20 -19.89 19.58
CA THR A 828 6.94 -20.50 20.03
C THR A 828 5.97 -20.64 18.85
N PHE A 829 5.83 -19.58 18.06
CA PHE A 829 5.02 -19.58 16.85
C PHE A 829 5.52 -20.55 15.78
N LEU A 830 6.84 -20.68 15.61
CA LEU A 830 7.45 -21.69 14.76
C LEU A 830 7.07 -23.11 15.20
N LYS A 831 7.13 -23.41 16.50
CA LYS A 831 6.73 -24.72 17.05
C LYS A 831 5.25 -25.03 16.80
N ILE A 832 4.38 -24.05 16.99
CA ILE A 832 2.94 -24.14 16.66
C ILE A 832 2.75 -24.47 15.18
N LEU A 833 3.45 -23.77 14.28
CA LEU A 833 3.37 -24.00 12.85
C LEU A 833 3.78 -25.42 12.46
N MET A 834 4.83 -25.95 13.09
CA MET A 834 5.36 -27.30 12.86
C MET A 834 4.52 -28.41 13.52
N GLY A 835 3.42 -28.07 14.22
CA GLY A 835 2.54 -29.06 14.83
C GLY A 835 3.07 -29.63 16.15
N GLY A 836 3.94 -28.90 16.86
CA GLY A 836 4.35 -29.27 18.21
C GLY A 836 3.17 -29.17 19.18
N TYR A 837 2.56 -30.31 19.53
CA TYR A 837 1.48 -30.40 20.51
C TYR A 837 2.00 -30.07 21.92
N ILE A 838 1.14 -29.44 22.73
CA ILE A 838 1.43 -29.00 24.09
C ILE A 838 1.39 -30.18 25.08
N SER A 839 0.83 -31.35 24.70
CA SER A 839 0.99 -32.64 25.39
C SER A 839 0.63 -33.86 24.51
N GLU A 840 1.18 -35.04 24.84
CA GLU A 840 0.85 -36.34 24.20
C GLU A 840 -0.62 -36.76 24.40
N GLU A 841 -1.26 -36.30 25.47
CA GLU A 841 -2.66 -36.60 25.78
C GLU A 841 -3.61 -35.90 24.79
N GLU A 842 -3.39 -34.62 24.49
CA GLU A 842 -4.16 -33.88 23.48
C GLU A 842 -3.94 -34.40 22.05
N LYS A 843 -2.71 -34.86 21.74
CA LYS A 843 -2.39 -35.50 20.45
C LYS A 843 -3.20 -36.79 20.27
N THR A 844 -3.33 -37.59 21.32
CA THR A 844 -4.03 -38.88 21.28
C THR A 844 -5.54 -38.69 21.15
N GLU A 845 -6.09 -37.64 21.80
CA GLU A 845 -7.50 -37.26 21.72
C GLU A 845 -7.89 -36.79 20.30
N ILE A 846 -7.12 -35.87 19.71
CA ILE A 846 -7.37 -35.34 18.37
C ILE A 846 -7.16 -36.39 17.28
N LEU A 847 -6.09 -37.20 17.36
CA LEU A 847 -5.84 -38.26 16.39
C LEU A 847 -6.90 -39.36 16.50
N GLY A 848 -7.43 -39.62 17.70
CA GLY A 848 -8.51 -40.56 17.98
C GLY A 848 -9.80 -40.29 17.18
N GLU A 849 -10.11 -39.02 16.93
CA GLU A 849 -11.32 -38.57 16.21
C GLU A 849 -11.17 -38.52 14.68
N ILE A 850 -9.95 -38.71 14.17
CA ILE A 850 -9.63 -38.62 12.74
C ILE A 850 -9.61 -40.02 12.10
N LEU A 851 -10.24 -40.15 10.93
CA LEU A 851 -10.25 -41.37 10.10
C LEU A 851 -8.82 -41.91 9.86
N SER A 852 -8.64 -43.23 9.98
CA SER A 852 -7.33 -43.90 9.88
C SER A 852 -6.55 -43.55 8.60
N SER A 853 -7.25 -43.38 7.47
CA SER A 853 -6.64 -42.99 6.19
C SER A 853 -6.03 -41.58 6.16
N VAL A 854 -6.48 -40.70 7.07
CA VAL A 854 -5.91 -39.36 7.25
C VAL A 854 -4.78 -39.41 8.29
N ARG A 855 -4.92 -40.26 9.32
CA ARG A 855 -3.88 -40.52 10.33
C ARG A 855 -2.60 -41.07 9.70
N ASP A 856 -2.72 -42.04 8.78
CA ASP A 856 -1.58 -42.63 8.07
C ASP A 856 -0.84 -41.61 7.18
N ARG A 857 -1.57 -40.62 6.64
CA ARG A 857 -0.99 -39.51 5.85
C ARG A 857 -0.28 -38.49 6.71
N ILE A 858 -0.79 -38.24 7.93
CA ILE A 858 -0.14 -37.35 8.92
C ILE A 858 1.17 -38.00 9.42
N ASN A 859 1.16 -39.30 9.71
CA ASN A 859 2.36 -40.03 10.15
C ASN A 859 3.45 -40.11 9.06
N ALA A 860 3.05 -40.22 7.78
CA ALA A 860 3.99 -40.13 6.66
C ALA A 860 4.63 -38.72 6.54
N ASN A 861 3.92 -37.68 7.01
CA ASN A 861 4.37 -36.30 7.06
C ASN A 861 5.35 -36.04 8.22
N GLU A 862 5.16 -36.68 9.39
CA GLU A 862 6.11 -36.59 10.52
C GLU A 862 7.51 -37.11 10.14
N LYS A 863 7.60 -38.13 9.29
CA LYS A 863 8.89 -38.61 8.77
C LYS A 863 9.56 -37.61 7.83
N LEU A 864 8.79 -36.89 7.01
CA LEU A 864 9.29 -35.80 6.17
C LEU A 864 9.76 -34.61 7.01
N VAL A 865 9.04 -34.28 8.09
CA VAL A 865 9.42 -33.24 9.05
C VAL A 865 10.69 -33.61 9.79
N SER A 866 10.85 -34.87 10.22
CA SER A 866 12.10 -35.38 10.81
C SER A 866 13.29 -35.29 9.85
N ASP A 867 13.10 -35.66 8.57
CA ASP A 867 14.15 -35.57 7.54
C ASP A 867 14.54 -34.09 7.25
N LEU A 868 13.59 -33.15 7.35
CA LEU A 868 13.80 -31.70 7.20
C LEU A 868 14.43 -31.04 8.45
N GLU A 869 14.12 -31.54 9.65
CA GLU A 869 14.72 -31.11 10.92
C GLU A 869 16.17 -31.59 11.06
N GLU A 870 16.51 -32.76 10.50
CA GLU A 870 17.88 -33.30 10.46
C GLU A 870 18.73 -32.71 9.32
N GLY A 871 18.14 -31.88 8.44
CA GLY A 871 18.87 -31.18 7.37
C GLY A 871 19.38 -32.10 6.26
N ILE A 872 18.69 -33.22 5.99
CA ILE A 872 19.05 -34.16 4.91
C ILE A 872 18.69 -33.51 3.57
N GLU A 873 19.68 -33.23 2.73
CA GLU A 873 19.50 -32.75 1.35
C GLU A 873 18.80 -33.83 0.52
N LEU A 874 17.49 -33.65 0.28
CA LEU A 874 16.75 -34.46 -0.68
C LEU A 874 16.97 -33.88 -2.08
N ASN A 875 17.34 -34.72 -3.04
CA ASN A 875 17.48 -34.27 -4.42
C ASN A 875 16.10 -34.05 -5.07
N SER A 876 16.04 -33.24 -6.12
CA SER A 876 14.80 -32.88 -6.82
C SER A 876 13.98 -34.09 -7.28
N GLU A 877 14.64 -35.17 -7.70
CA GLU A 877 13.98 -36.40 -8.14
C GLU A 877 13.36 -37.20 -6.97
N GLN A 878 13.95 -37.13 -5.78
CA GLN A 878 13.41 -37.72 -4.54
C GLN A 878 12.26 -36.89 -3.98
N ILE A 879 12.33 -35.56 -4.12
CA ILE A 879 11.24 -34.64 -3.77
C ILE A 879 10.05 -34.90 -4.70
N GLU A 880 10.25 -34.91 -6.02
CA GLU A 880 9.19 -35.19 -7.00
C GLU A 880 8.60 -36.59 -6.83
N ARG A 881 9.42 -37.66 -6.75
CA ARG A 881 8.87 -39.02 -6.56
C ARG A 881 8.10 -39.19 -5.26
N ARG A 882 8.44 -38.46 -4.19
CA ARG A 882 7.69 -38.53 -2.92
C ARG A 882 6.45 -37.64 -2.95
N PHE A 883 6.49 -36.49 -3.65
CA PHE A 883 5.33 -35.63 -3.91
C PHE A 883 4.31 -36.27 -4.88
N ASP A 884 4.76 -36.94 -5.95
CA ASP A 884 3.89 -37.63 -6.89
C ASP A 884 3.16 -38.81 -6.23
N ASN A 885 3.85 -39.53 -5.33
CA ASN A 885 3.23 -40.56 -4.50
C ASN A 885 2.24 -39.98 -3.46
N LEU A 886 2.34 -38.70 -3.10
CA LEU A 886 1.42 -38.00 -2.21
C LEU A 886 0.13 -37.53 -2.91
N PHE A 887 0.16 -37.28 -4.22
CA PHE A 887 -0.92 -36.58 -4.92
C PHE A 887 -1.51 -37.27 -6.16
N LEU A 888 -0.95 -38.39 -6.66
CA LEU A 888 -1.50 -39.12 -7.81
C LEU A 888 -1.75 -40.61 -7.55
N ASN A 889 -2.99 -40.92 -7.17
CA ASN A 889 -3.66 -42.16 -7.60
C ASN A 889 -5.18 -41.99 -7.66
N LYS A 890 -5.65 -40.93 -8.36
CA LYS A 890 -7.07 -40.79 -8.73
C LYS A 890 -7.38 -41.19 -10.17
N HIS A 891 -6.37 -41.61 -10.94
CA HIS A 891 -6.55 -42.14 -12.29
C HIS A 891 -5.67 -43.37 -12.51
N GLN A 892 -6.02 -44.50 -11.88
CA GLN A 892 -5.73 -45.83 -12.40
C GLN A 892 -6.44 -46.90 -11.55
N LYS A 893 -7.71 -47.16 -11.87
CA LYS A 893 -8.31 -48.50 -12.04
C LYS A 893 -9.82 -48.35 -12.28
N ASN A 894 -10.19 -48.76 -13.50
CA ASN A 894 -11.50 -49.13 -14.06
C ASN A 894 -12.75 -48.94 -13.21
#